data_AF-A0A9D1SAX3-F1
#
_entry.id   AF-A0A9D1SAX3-F1
#
_cell.length_a   1.000
_cell.length_b   1.000
_cell.length_c   1.000
_cell.angle_alpha   90.00
_cell.angle_beta   90.00
_cell.angle_gamma   90.00
#
_symmetry.space_group_name_H-M   'P 1'
#
loop_
_entity.id
_entity.type
_entity.pdbx_description
1 polymer ?
#
loop_
_entity_poly.entity_id
_entity_poly.type
_entity_poly.pdbx_seq_one_letter_code
_entity_poly.pdbx_strand_id
1 'polypeptide(L)'
;MPKTWIVARNELYRYFISPLAYVYLIAFLLLNGSFAVYFGDFFNRGQADLSSMFAFQPWIYLIFIPGISMRLWAEEFRQQTIVQIMTLPVPAAAYVWGKFLASWLFCGLALLLTFPFWLTVNWLGNPDNGVILGGYLGSFLLAGCMLAISQTMSALTKNQVIALVLSVIANLLFFLSGVEYVLSFFRAFASQTFIEMIASFSFLTHFQTLANGLLELRDLFFFGTVILLFNFTTILIVGFKTSGTSGWLKSTSRNYYIFAVLLLLCGFTGLNLIANSFLRDIQYDFTAEKIYTLSPSTKRILGSLPRPVVAKLYYTPLLGQRNPEIRLLVDKLYILLRKYTRLSGGKFNFAVYHPQPLDNIEDQALAAGLQPIPLIDLNQNGFLGLTLTDEAGSRQVIPLFPLERQNFLEQDLTSQIFELFQTKPTLGIISGLPVFDSAETENGSMVNQEWEIIKQIRQFYNIKEIKTAADFPDDLQLLMLIHPHRLKPEIIEAVTDYTLRGGNSLVLLDTTAEAPRIFSPLNNEYVSSDLGELSRLWHFNYFPEAVVADLGNSITVDATTDYKNNPNFTQDIIQFAPRGNNLNRSEPETARLKSILFASASVLKPDSSGAVDFVPLIKAGNNSALMPADVVRRGMNPSDILRWFKPDNQEKVIAAKIISRDLQRPFTVIAVADTDFIYDSFWTRSSSILDRRYTVPLLDNGNFILNALESLSGTENLTDLRGKTSADRPFADIEKMRRDNQLQFKLKESEIFEKINQTKAKLSEIWNKKSFEGRDLFSADELAVIANYRRQLDSLRLDLAANRKELNTNIEHIANLVKLVNIYLLPGILLLGLAVYLLLRRPRTSGGKFRINAPLLKLGIAGLFLLGAGLFAAGLDNRTPVSAYENKLIFPRLDKEINQLTEIELHTADGTLTFVRSNNLWTLREKPDFPVYQERIRRFLNAMLEARYYEKRTADPEYLAGFGLTPPEAPGSRSIRIILRRDNRQILTDFEVGDFNIDIGRGTRGAYLKFPGQFQVWLARADFIDLSVDWRDWTYSTLWNLRFGRIADTDKIHAAEPLTLLVRDLLTTPLLKAYRDAENMESFQSLDILTEDRNQLRLLFYRRNGKYYVRYLFDNSIAGKHLQFFAGYAKSLLYEIPALNMEKIEHDLAAAESGTK
;
A
#
# COMPACT_ATOMS: atom_id res chain seq x y z
N MET A 1 -0.12 -27.83 53.99
CA MET A 1 -0.18 -27.54 52.53
C MET A 1 -0.69 -28.78 51.80
N PRO A 2 -1.59 -28.65 50.82
CA PRO A 2 -2.06 -29.80 50.04
C PRO A 2 -0.88 -30.49 49.33
N LYS A 3 -0.83 -31.83 49.36
CA LYS A 3 0.29 -32.64 48.82
C LYS A 3 0.63 -32.29 47.36
N THR A 4 -0.38 -31.94 46.55
CA THR A 4 -0.22 -31.48 45.16
C THR A 4 0.66 -30.23 45.02
N TRP A 5 0.52 -29.26 45.91
CA TRP A 5 1.32 -28.02 45.86
C TRP A 5 2.79 -28.27 46.20
N ILE A 6 3.06 -29.21 47.12
CA ILE A 6 4.44 -29.63 47.45
C ILE A 6 5.11 -30.23 46.21
N VAL A 7 4.41 -31.10 45.48
CA VAL A 7 4.92 -31.65 44.21
C VAL A 7 5.13 -30.54 43.19
N ALA A 8 4.13 -29.67 42.98
CA ALA A 8 4.22 -28.60 41.99
C ALA A 8 5.41 -27.67 42.26
N ARG A 9 5.62 -27.24 43.52
CA ARG A 9 6.75 -26.41 43.92
C ARG A 9 8.09 -27.10 43.64
N ASN A 10 8.19 -28.39 43.96
CA ASN A 10 9.42 -29.16 43.75
C ASN A 10 9.72 -29.33 42.25
N GLU A 11 8.71 -29.61 41.43
CA GLU A 11 8.88 -29.74 39.98
C GLU A 11 9.20 -28.38 39.33
N LEU A 12 8.55 -27.30 39.75
CA LEU A 12 8.85 -25.95 39.28
C LEU A 12 10.30 -25.56 39.61
N TYR A 13 10.77 -25.88 40.82
CA TYR A 13 12.17 -25.68 41.21
C TYR A 13 13.14 -26.49 40.34
N ARG A 14 12.81 -27.74 39.99
CA ARG A 14 13.62 -28.57 39.07
C ARG A 14 13.75 -27.96 37.68
N TYR A 15 12.72 -27.30 37.16
CA TYR A 15 12.82 -26.57 35.89
C TYR A 15 13.91 -25.49 35.95
N PHE A 16 13.91 -24.63 36.97
CA PHE A 16 14.88 -23.53 37.09
C PHE A 16 16.31 -23.96 37.49
N ILE A 17 16.50 -25.16 38.03
CA ILE A 17 17.86 -25.70 38.21
C ILE A 17 18.42 -26.21 36.87
N SER A 18 17.56 -26.65 35.96
CA SER A 18 17.96 -27.21 34.67
C SER A 18 18.28 -26.11 33.66
N PRO A 19 19.46 -26.09 33.04
CA PRO A 19 19.79 -25.15 31.96
C PRO A 19 18.81 -25.21 30.79
N LEU A 20 18.17 -26.37 30.60
CA LEU A 20 17.23 -26.61 29.52
C LEU A 20 16.00 -25.69 29.59
N ALA A 21 15.51 -25.35 30.79
CA ALA A 21 14.35 -24.48 30.94
C ALA A 21 14.61 -23.06 30.42
N TYR A 22 15.81 -22.51 30.69
CA TYR A 22 16.21 -21.20 30.15
C TYR A 22 16.32 -21.22 28.63
N VAL A 23 16.88 -22.28 28.05
CA VAL A 23 16.94 -22.48 26.59
C VAL A 23 15.54 -22.49 25.98
N TYR A 24 14.58 -23.18 26.61
CA TYR A 24 13.18 -23.16 26.17
C TYR A 24 12.54 -21.77 26.23
N LEU A 25 12.72 -21.03 27.33
CA LEU A 25 12.18 -19.66 27.45
C LEU A 25 12.77 -18.73 26.37
N ILE A 26 14.09 -18.77 26.17
CA ILE A 26 14.79 -17.99 25.15
C ILE A 26 14.27 -18.33 23.76
N ALA A 27 14.19 -19.62 23.41
CA ALA A 27 13.70 -20.06 22.11
C ALA A 27 12.23 -19.66 21.88
N PHE A 28 11.38 -19.78 22.91
CA PHE A 28 9.99 -19.38 22.83
C PHE A 28 9.84 -17.87 22.57
N LEU A 29 10.55 -17.03 23.34
CA LEU A 29 10.51 -15.58 23.21
C LEU A 29 11.04 -15.11 21.84
N LEU A 30 12.17 -15.66 21.39
CA LEU A 30 12.73 -15.32 20.08
C LEU A 30 11.77 -15.70 18.94
N LEU A 31 11.17 -16.89 19.00
CA LEU A 31 10.28 -17.36 17.95
C LEU A 31 8.95 -16.59 17.98
N ASN A 32 8.36 -16.38 19.16
CA ASN A 32 7.14 -15.60 19.31
C ASN A 32 7.32 -14.15 18.81
N GLY A 33 8.41 -13.49 19.22
CA GLY A 33 8.71 -12.13 18.79
C GLY A 33 9.03 -12.03 17.30
N SER A 34 9.76 -12.99 16.75
CA SER A 34 10.09 -13.02 15.31
C SER A 34 8.86 -13.29 14.45
N PHE A 35 7.98 -14.20 14.85
CA PHE A 35 6.73 -14.47 14.13
C PHE A 35 5.77 -13.29 14.17
N ALA A 36 5.63 -12.64 15.33
CA ALA A 36 4.82 -11.43 15.45
C ALA A 36 5.31 -10.31 14.53
N VAL A 37 6.63 -10.05 14.51
CA VAL A 37 7.21 -8.90 13.81
C VAL A 37 7.44 -9.13 12.31
N TYR A 38 8.06 -10.26 11.93
CA TYR A 38 8.45 -10.50 10.53
C TYR A 38 7.34 -11.19 9.73
N PHE A 39 6.73 -12.25 10.26
CA PHE A 39 5.67 -12.98 9.54
C PHE A 39 4.30 -12.35 9.72
N GLY A 40 4.05 -11.73 10.86
CA GLY A 40 2.82 -11.00 11.17
C GLY A 40 2.83 -9.53 10.76
N ASP A 41 3.92 -9.07 10.14
CA ASP A 41 4.03 -7.73 9.58
C ASP A 41 3.69 -6.57 10.55
N PHE A 42 4.02 -6.75 11.84
CA PHE A 42 3.56 -5.90 12.94
C PHE A 42 3.74 -4.39 12.69
N PHE A 43 4.87 -3.97 12.11
CA PHE A 43 5.13 -2.55 11.86
C PHE A 43 4.45 -2.00 10.61
N ASN A 44 4.45 -2.74 9.51
CA ASN A 44 3.94 -2.21 8.25
C ASN A 44 2.41 -2.14 8.25
N ARG A 45 1.73 -2.99 9.04
CA ARG A 45 0.29 -2.85 9.31
C ARG A 45 -0.05 -1.49 9.92
N GLY A 46 0.90 -0.86 10.63
CA GLY A 46 0.70 0.45 11.25
C GLY A 46 -0.34 0.46 12.37
N GLN A 47 -0.76 -0.70 12.87
CA GLN A 47 -1.81 -0.87 13.87
C GLN A 47 -1.23 -1.20 15.25
N ALA A 48 -1.65 -0.45 16.26
CA ALA A 48 -1.41 -0.67 17.69
C ALA A 48 -2.31 -1.80 18.22
N ASP A 49 -2.09 -3.03 17.75
CA ASP A 49 -2.72 -4.24 18.27
C ASP A 49 -1.73 -5.42 18.34
N LEU A 50 -2.08 -6.48 19.08
CA LEU A 50 -1.29 -7.70 19.18
C LEU A 50 -1.90 -8.89 18.42
N SER A 51 -2.79 -8.62 17.47
CA SER A 51 -3.47 -9.66 16.69
C SER A 51 -2.48 -10.56 15.95
N SER A 52 -1.39 -9.99 15.40
CA SER A 52 -0.31 -10.76 14.77
C SER A 52 0.38 -11.73 15.70
N MET A 53 0.64 -11.33 16.95
CA MET A 53 1.27 -12.22 17.93
C MET A 53 0.34 -13.39 18.28
N PHE A 54 -0.94 -13.08 18.56
CA PHE A 54 -1.92 -14.10 18.93
C PHE A 54 -2.29 -15.04 17.77
N ALA A 55 -2.27 -14.56 16.53
CA ALA A 55 -2.52 -15.40 15.35
C ALA A 55 -1.51 -16.56 15.23
N PHE A 56 -0.23 -16.32 15.53
CA PHE A 56 0.79 -17.36 15.50
C PHE A 56 0.92 -18.16 16.81
N GLN A 57 0.32 -17.69 17.90
CA GLN A 57 0.44 -18.31 19.22
C GLN A 57 0.07 -19.81 19.23
N PRO A 58 -1.07 -20.26 18.65
CA PRO A 58 -1.41 -21.68 18.62
C PRO A 58 -0.42 -22.55 17.84
N TRP A 59 0.11 -22.02 16.72
CA TRP A 59 1.08 -22.71 15.88
C TRP A 59 2.40 -22.93 16.62
N ILE A 60 2.86 -21.92 17.36
CA ILE A 60 4.06 -22.02 18.21
C ILE A 60 3.84 -23.07 19.30
N TYR A 61 2.68 -23.08 19.95
CA TYR A 61 2.37 -24.05 20.99
C TYR A 61 2.31 -25.49 20.52
N LEU A 62 1.93 -25.72 19.26
CA LEU A 62 1.91 -27.06 18.69
C LEU A 62 3.28 -27.75 18.73
N ILE A 63 4.37 -26.98 18.72
CA ILE A 63 5.74 -27.50 18.82
C ILE A 63 6.25 -27.40 20.26
N PHE A 64 6.07 -26.24 20.91
CA PHE A 64 6.70 -25.96 22.20
C PHE A 64 6.07 -26.73 23.36
N ILE A 65 4.75 -26.83 23.43
CA ILE A 65 4.06 -27.47 24.55
C ILE A 65 4.37 -28.97 24.62
N PRO A 66 4.29 -29.74 23.51
CA PRO A 66 4.80 -31.10 23.46
C PRO A 66 6.26 -31.25 23.89
N GLY A 67 7.12 -30.31 23.51
CA GLY A 67 8.53 -30.29 23.91
C GLY A 67 8.75 -30.16 25.41
N ILE A 68 7.92 -29.36 26.10
CA ILE A 68 7.98 -29.20 27.56
C ILE A 68 7.49 -30.47 28.25
N SER A 69 6.40 -31.08 27.77
CA SER A 69 5.74 -32.20 28.44
C SER A 69 6.35 -33.58 28.14
N MET A 70 7.11 -33.74 27.05
CA MET A 70 7.56 -35.06 26.57
C MET A 70 8.30 -35.88 27.64
N ARG A 71 9.01 -35.21 28.56
CA ARG A 71 9.78 -35.84 29.64
C ARG A 71 8.99 -36.13 30.92
N LEU A 72 7.82 -35.51 31.11
CA LEU A 72 7.11 -35.52 32.40
C LEU A 72 6.86 -36.92 32.96
N TRP A 73 6.53 -37.88 32.09
CA TRP A 73 6.28 -39.27 32.47
C TRP A 73 7.16 -40.26 31.69
N ALA A 74 7.41 -40.02 30.40
CA ALA A 74 8.20 -40.94 29.58
C ALA A 74 9.61 -41.16 30.15
N GLU A 75 10.22 -40.13 30.73
CA GLU A 75 11.54 -40.24 31.36
C GLU A 75 11.49 -41.07 32.64
N GLU A 76 10.47 -40.86 33.47
CA GLU A 76 10.27 -41.58 34.75
C GLU A 76 10.04 -43.09 34.51
N PHE A 77 9.31 -43.43 33.45
CA PHE A 77 9.11 -44.82 33.04
C PHE A 77 10.36 -45.42 32.38
N ARG A 78 11.17 -44.63 31.69
CA ARG A 78 12.43 -45.08 31.08
C ARG A 78 13.49 -45.35 32.15
N GLN A 79 13.62 -44.46 33.14
CA GLN A 79 14.62 -44.53 34.21
C GLN A 79 14.19 -45.39 35.40
N GLN A 80 12.96 -45.93 35.40
CA GLN A 80 12.37 -46.71 36.50
C GLN A 80 12.24 -45.94 37.84
N THR A 81 12.44 -44.63 37.83
CA THR A 81 12.23 -43.73 38.98
C THR A 81 10.75 -43.65 39.39
N ILE A 82 9.84 -44.00 38.49
CA ILE A 82 8.40 -44.09 38.78
C ILE A 82 8.08 -44.98 40.00
N VAL A 83 8.83 -46.06 40.21
CA VAL A 83 8.63 -46.98 41.35
C VAL A 83 8.97 -46.28 42.67
N GLN A 84 10.03 -45.44 42.68
CA GLN A 84 10.43 -44.67 43.85
C GLN A 84 9.42 -43.57 44.19
N ILE A 85 8.87 -42.91 43.17
CA ILE A 85 7.90 -41.83 43.38
C ILE A 85 6.55 -42.37 43.89
N MET A 86 6.14 -43.55 43.42
CA MET A 86 4.88 -44.18 43.79
C MET A 86 4.90 -44.91 45.14
N THR A 87 6.07 -45.17 45.72
CA THR A 87 6.22 -45.73 47.08
C THR A 87 6.13 -44.68 48.18
N LEU A 88 6.24 -43.39 47.82
CA LEU A 88 6.02 -42.28 48.76
C LEU A 88 4.53 -42.18 49.15
N PRO A 89 4.20 -41.68 50.36
CA PRO A 89 2.82 -41.56 50.87
C PRO A 89 2.04 -40.40 50.22
N VAL A 90 2.10 -40.29 48.90
CA VAL A 90 1.49 -39.24 48.07
C VAL A 90 0.64 -39.92 46.99
N PRO A 91 -0.65 -39.57 46.85
CA PRO A 91 -1.51 -40.21 45.86
C PRO A 91 -1.05 -39.87 44.43
N ALA A 92 -1.22 -40.80 43.49
CA ALA A 92 -0.88 -40.60 42.07
C ALA A 92 -1.50 -39.31 41.49
N ALA A 93 -2.72 -38.97 41.91
CA ALA A 93 -3.39 -37.73 41.51
C ALA A 93 -2.61 -36.45 41.91
N ALA A 94 -1.96 -36.44 43.08
CA ALA A 94 -1.15 -35.29 43.50
C ALA A 94 0.11 -35.15 42.65
N TYR A 95 0.68 -36.25 42.12
CA TYR A 95 1.80 -36.20 41.18
C TYR A 95 1.39 -35.68 39.80
N VAL A 96 0.27 -36.18 39.27
CA VAL A 96 -0.27 -35.76 37.97
C VAL A 96 -0.60 -34.26 38.00
N TRP A 97 -1.43 -33.83 38.94
CA TRP A 97 -1.80 -32.42 39.07
C TRP A 97 -0.60 -31.54 39.46
N GLY A 98 0.33 -32.04 40.27
CA GLY A 98 1.55 -31.31 40.63
C GLY A 98 2.47 -31.05 39.43
N LYS A 99 2.76 -32.08 38.63
CA LYS A 99 3.57 -31.97 37.40
C LYS A 99 2.88 -31.11 36.33
N PHE A 100 1.56 -31.25 36.19
CA PHE A 100 0.75 -30.41 35.30
C PHE A 100 0.83 -28.93 35.70
N LEU A 101 0.51 -28.60 36.97
CA LEU A 101 0.51 -27.22 37.47
C LEU A 101 1.90 -26.57 37.38
N ALA A 102 2.97 -27.31 37.70
CA ALA A 102 4.33 -26.79 37.56
C ALA A 102 4.67 -26.41 36.11
N SER A 103 4.30 -27.28 35.16
CA SER A 103 4.58 -27.05 33.74
C SER A 103 3.66 -25.99 33.14
N TRP A 104 2.40 -25.91 33.59
CA TRP A 104 1.45 -24.89 33.17
C TRP A 104 1.84 -23.50 33.69
N LEU A 105 2.30 -23.39 34.94
CA LEU A 105 2.89 -22.15 35.48
C LEU A 105 4.17 -21.75 34.73
N PHE A 106 5.00 -22.72 34.31
CA PHE A 106 6.16 -22.44 33.47
C PHE A 106 5.77 -21.87 32.11
N CYS A 107 4.73 -22.39 31.46
CA CYS A 107 4.15 -21.81 30.24
C CYS A 107 3.57 -20.41 30.49
N GLY A 108 2.90 -20.20 31.64
CA GLY A 108 2.41 -18.89 32.07
C GLY A 108 3.53 -17.87 32.27
N LEU A 109 4.67 -18.28 32.82
CA LEU A 109 5.86 -17.42 32.92
C LEU A 109 6.41 -17.08 31.53
N ALA A 110 6.47 -18.05 30.61
CA ALA A 110 6.91 -17.81 29.24
C ALA A 110 6.02 -16.77 28.53
N LEU A 111 4.70 -16.85 28.71
CA LEU A 111 3.74 -15.85 28.25
C LEU A 111 3.93 -14.50 28.92
N LEU A 112 4.09 -14.47 30.25
CA LEU A 112 4.29 -13.22 30.99
C LEU A 112 5.53 -12.48 30.49
N LEU A 113 6.60 -13.20 30.14
CA LEU A 113 7.81 -12.63 29.56
C LEU A 113 7.59 -11.99 28.17
N THR A 114 6.43 -12.12 27.53
CA THR A 114 6.12 -11.34 26.32
C THR A 114 5.51 -9.96 26.63
N PHE A 115 5.42 -9.56 27.90
CA PHE A 115 4.89 -8.24 28.31
C PHE A 115 5.52 -7.01 27.60
N PRO A 116 6.79 -7.01 27.11
CA PRO A 116 7.30 -5.86 26.37
C PRO A 116 6.45 -5.50 25.14
N PHE A 117 5.80 -6.49 24.51
CA PHE A 117 4.90 -6.26 23.37
C PHE A 117 3.69 -5.43 23.81
N TRP A 118 3.11 -5.74 24.97
CA TRP A 118 2.00 -4.98 25.52
C TRP A 118 2.40 -3.54 25.86
N LEU A 119 3.59 -3.32 26.43
CA LEU A 119 4.11 -1.98 26.67
C LEU A 119 4.35 -1.21 25.36
N THR A 120 4.91 -1.88 24.35
CA THR A 120 5.21 -1.29 23.04
C THR A 120 3.96 -0.76 22.36
N VAL A 121 2.87 -1.53 22.31
CA VAL A 121 1.64 -1.08 21.63
C VAL A 121 0.98 0.11 22.34
N ASN A 122 1.05 0.18 23.67
CA ASN A 122 0.56 1.34 24.44
C ASN A 122 1.48 2.55 24.34
N TRP A 123 2.77 2.34 24.06
CA TRP A 123 3.71 3.42 23.81
C TRP A 123 3.52 4.00 22.39
N LEU A 124 3.33 3.16 21.38
CA LEU A 124 3.20 3.60 19.98
C LEU A 124 1.81 4.14 19.62
N GLY A 125 0.76 3.76 20.35
CA GLY A 125 -0.63 4.13 20.05
C GLY A 125 -1.59 3.83 21.20
N ASN A 126 -2.88 3.74 20.89
CA ASN A 126 -3.94 3.50 21.89
C ASN A 126 -4.63 2.15 21.62
N PRO A 127 -4.03 1.02 22.04
CA PRO A 127 -4.54 -0.33 21.76
C PRO A 127 -5.82 -0.65 22.55
N ASP A 128 -6.56 -1.66 22.10
CA ASP A 128 -7.63 -2.24 22.92
C ASP A 128 -7.03 -3.20 23.96
N ASN A 129 -6.78 -2.68 25.16
CA ASN A 129 -6.21 -3.46 26.26
C ASN A 129 -7.12 -4.61 26.74
N GLY A 130 -8.43 -4.53 26.50
CA GLY A 130 -9.37 -5.60 26.81
C GLY A 130 -9.21 -6.80 25.88
N VAL A 131 -9.04 -6.54 24.57
CA VAL A 131 -8.72 -7.57 23.57
C VAL A 131 -7.35 -8.20 23.85
N ILE A 132 -6.34 -7.39 24.21
CA ILE A 132 -5.00 -7.91 24.57
C ILE A 132 -5.08 -8.85 25.77
N LEU A 133 -5.79 -8.46 26.83
CA LEU A 133 -6.00 -9.30 28.02
C LEU A 133 -6.72 -10.62 27.66
N GLY A 134 -7.75 -10.54 26.81
CA GLY A 134 -8.47 -11.71 26.28
C GLY A 134 -7.55 -12.68 25.53
N GLY A 135 -6.67 -12.16 24.68
CA GLY A 135 -5.65 -12.96 23.98
C GLY A 135 -4.65 -13.63 24.91
N TYR A 136 -4.17 -12.94 25.94
CA TYR A 136 -3.28 -13.54 26.96
C TYR A 136 -3.98 -14.62 27.79
N LEU A 137 -5.22 -14.37 28.21
CA LEU A 137 -6.03 -15.34 28.97
C LEU A 137 -6.34 -16.59 28.11
N GLY A 138 -6.74 -16.39 26.85
CA GLY A 138 -6.95 -17.46 25.89
C GLY A 138 -5.67 -18.26 25.64
N SER A 139 -4.53 -17.60 25.53
CA SER A 139 -3.22 -18.27 25.35
C SER A 139 -2.86 -19.12 26.57
N PHE A 140 -3.09 -18.61 27.78
CA PHE A 140 -2.81 -19.35 29.01
C PHE A 140 -3.69 -20.61 29.15
N LEU A 141 -4.98 -20.51 28.83
CA LEU A 141 -5.92 -21.64 28.83
C LEU A 141 -5.56 -22.67 27.74
N LEU A 142 -5.27 -22.20 26.52
CA LEU A 142 -4.84 -23.04 25.40
C LEU A 142 -3.58 -23.84 25.75
N ALA A 143 -2.58 -23.18 26.35
CA ALA A 143 -1.36 -23.85 26.81
C ALA A 143 -1.68 -24.97 27.81
N GLY A 144 -2.64 -24.75 28.72
CA GLY A 144 -3.10 -25.76 29.69
C GLY A 144 -3.71 -26.99 29.01
N CYS A 145 -4.60 -26.80 28.04
CA CYS A 145 -5.23 -27.90 27.31
C CYS A 145 -4.21 -28.71 26.52
N MET A 146 -3.35 -28.03 25.77
CA MET A 146 -2.32 -28.70 24.97
C MET A 146 -1.34 -29.44 25.87
N LEU A 147 -1.03 -28.90 27.06
CA LEU A 147 -0.14 -29.52 28.01
C LEU A 147 -0.78 -30.75 28.67
N ALA A 148 -2.08 -30.73 28.97
CA ALA A 148 -2.80 -31.88 29.52
C ALA A 148 -2.80 -33.07 28.52
N ILE A 149 -3.08 -32.78 27.25
CA ILE A 149 -3.00 -33.78 26.15
C ILE A 149 -1.58 -34.33 26.07
N SER A 150 -0.59 -33.45 26.01
CA SER A 150 0.80 -33.85 25.80
C SER A 150 1.40 -34.60 27.00
N GLN A 151 0.95 -34.30 28.22
CA GLN A 151 1.29 -35.07 29.42
C GLN A 151 0.70 -36.49 29.35
N THR A 152 -0.53 -36.63 28.86
CA THR A 152 -1.18 -37.94 28.66
C THR A 152 -0.40 -38.79 27.66
N MET A 153 0.01 -38.20 26.54
CA MET A 153 0.83 -38.89 25.53
C MET A 153 2.21 -39.27 26.07
N SER A 154 2.83 -38.44 26.92
CA SER A 154 4.07 -38.78 27.63
C SER A 154 3.88 -39.98 28.56
N ALA A 155 2.72 -40.13 29.22
CA ALA A 155 2.45 -41.28 30.09
C ALA A 155 2.24 -42.59 29.33
N LEU A 156 1.86 -42.55 28.05
CA LEU A 156 1.62 -43.75 27.23
C LEU A 156 2.90 -44.48 26.81
N THR A 157 4.03 -43.78 26.66
CA THR A 157 5.28 -44.33 26.13
C THR A 157 6.45 -44.20 27.10
N LYS A 158 7.52 -44.98 26.87
CA LYS A 158 8.81 -44.87 27.56
C LYS A 158 9.82 -44.02 26.77
N ASN A 159 9.50 -43.66 25.51
CA ASN A 159 10.41 -42.92 24.63
C ASN A 159 9.94 -41.47 24.50
N GLN A 160 10.81 -40.52 24.87
CA GLN A 160 10.55 -39.08 24.81
C GLN A 160 10.24 -38.59 23.39
N VAL A 161 10.88 -39.13 22.36
CA VAL A 161 10.65 -38.73 20.96
C VAL A 161 9.27 -39.19 20.50
N ILE A 162 8.87 -40.43 20.84
CA ILE A 162 7.53 -40.94 20.52
C ILE A 162 6.46 -40.13 21.28
N ALA A 163 6.73 -39.76 22.54
CA ALA A 163 5.83 -38.91 23.33
C ALA A 163 5.62 -37.55 22.66
N LEU A 164 6.69 -36.94 22.15
CA LEU A 164 6.64 -35.68 21.42
C LEU A 164 5.75 -35.80 20.17
N VAL A 165 6.03 -36.78 19.31
CA VAL A 165 5.29 -36.96 18.04
C VAL A 165 3.80 -37.23 18.30
N LEU A 166 3.46 -38.12 19.24
CA LEU A 166 2.08 -38.40 19.59
C LEU A 166 1.37 -37.17 20.16
N SER A 167 2.07 -36.37 20.97
CA SER A 167 1.54 -35.11 21.50
C SER A 167 1.24 -34.10 20.39
N VAL A 168 2.17 -33.93 19.43
CA VAL A 168 1.97 -33.03 18.27
C VAL A 168 0.76 -33.47 17.46
N ILE A 169 0.66 -34.77 17.12
CA ILE A 169 -0.47 -35.31 16.34
C ILE A 169 -1.79 -35.13 17.10
N ALA A 170 -1.83 -35.47 18.39
CA ALA A 170 -3.04 -35.35 19.18
C ALA A 170 -3.52 -33.88 19.26
N ASN A 171 -2.60 -32.95 19.52
CA ASN A 171 -2.94 -31.52 19.52
C ASN A 171 -3.34 -31.01 18.14
N LEU A 172 -2.70 -31.49 17.07
CA LEU A 172 -3.05 -31.12 15.70
C LEU A 172 -4.48 -31.55 15.34
N LEU A 173 -4.96 -32.69 15.83
CA LEU A 173 -6.34 -33.12 15.61
C LEU A 173 -7.37 -32.15 16.23
N PHE A 174 -7.16 -31.72 17.47
CA PHE A 174 -8.00 -30.67 18.10
C PHE A 174 -7.82 -29.30 17.44
N PHE A 175 -6.64 -29.03 16.88
CA PHE A 175 -6.40 -27.79 16.16
C PHE A 175 -7.18 -27.75 14.85
N LEU A 176 -7.16 -28.85 14.07
CA LEU A 176 -7.77 -28.94 12.74
C LEU A 176 -9.27 -29.24 12.75
N SER A 177 -9.86 -29.67 13.87
CA SER A 177 -11.26 -30.12 13.90
C SER A 177 -12.27 -29.01 13.53
N GLY A 178 -11.92 -27.74 13.69
CA GLY A 178 -12.75 -26.60 13.31
C GLY A 178 -12.42 -25.99 11.95
N VAL A 179 -11.41 -26.54 11.26
CA VAL A 179 -10.99 -26.04 9.94
C VAL A 179 -11.93 -26.56 8.87
N GLU A 180 -12.25 -25.71 7.90
CA GLU A 180 -13.28 -26.04 6.93
C GLU A 180 -12.97 -27.27 6.10
N TYR A 181 -11.71 -27.48 5.73
CA TYR A 181 -11.28 -28.69 5.00
C TYR A 181 -11.64 -29.99 5.73
N VAL A 182 -11.64 -29.98 7.07
CA VAL A 182 -12.03 -31.14 7.89
C VAL A 182 -13.56 -31.24 7.96
N LEU A 183 -14.24 -30.13 8.25
CA LEU A 183 -15.70 -30.10 8.36
C LEU A 183 -16.39 -30.45 7.04
N SER A 184 -15.86 -30.02 5.90
CA SER A 184 -16.37 -30.31 4.56
C SER A 184 -16.27 -31.79 4.22
N PHE A 185 -15.20 -32.47 4.67
CA PHE A 185 -15.05 -33.91 4.51
C PHE A 185 -16.17 -34.68 5.23
N PHE A 186 -16.51 -34.28 6.47
CA PHE A 186 -17.59 -34.94 7.22
C PHE A 186 -18.99 -34.60 6.69
N ARG A 187 -19.20 -33.44 6.07
CA ARG A 187 -20.48 -33.08 5.43
C ARG A 187 -20.93 -34.04 4.34
N ALA A 188 -19.99 -34.75 3.71
CA ALA A 188 -20.32 -35.74 2.69
C ALA A 188 -21.14 -36.93 3.21
N PHE A 189 -21.06 -37.24 4.52
CA PHE A 189 -21.67 -38.46 5.07
C PHE A 189 -22.24 -38.35 6.49
N ALA A 190 -22.01 -37.24 7.21
CA ALA A 190 -22.44 -37.08 8.60
C ALA A 190 -23.56 -36.03 8.77
N SER A 191 -24.33 -36.16 9.85
CA SER A 191 -25.40 -35.21 10.19
C SER A 191 -24.85 -33.86 10.66
N GLN A 192 -25.65 -32.80 10.51
CA GLN A 192 -25.29 -31.45 10.95
C GLN A 192 -24.88 -31.38 12.44
N THR A 193 -25.59 -32.11 13.31
CA THR A 193 -25.27 -32.19 14.74
C THR A 193 -23.89 -32.81 15.00
N PHE A 194 -23.51 -33.82 14.20
CA PHE A 194 -22.19 -34.44 14.32
C PHE A 194 -21.07 -33.52 13.85
N ILE A 195 -21.32 -32.72 12.81
CA ILE A 195 -20.36 -31.72 12.31
C ILE A 195 -20.16 -30.61 13.34
N GLU A 196 -21.24 -30.11 13.95
CA GLU A 196 -21.18 -29.14 15.04
C GLU A 196 -20.43 -29.69 16.26
N MET A 197 -20.59 -30.97 16.56
CA MET A 197 -19.82 -31.65 17.60
C MET A 197 -18.31 -31.65 17.27
N ILE A 198 -17.90 -32.00 16.05
CA ILE A 198 -16.49 -31.97 15.64
C ILE A 198 -15.92 -30.54 15.71
N ALA A 199 -16.67 -29.55 15.23
CA ALA A 199 -16.29 -28.15 15.29
C ALA A 199 -16.11 -27.66 16.74
N SER A 200 -16.93 -28.15 17.67
CA SER A 200 -16.84 -27.80 19.10
C SER A 200 -15.59 -28.32 19.80
N PHE A 201 -14.83 -29.24 19.19
CA PHE A 201 -13.52 -29.63 19.73
C PHE A 201 -12.37 -28.72 19.30
N SER A 202 -12.64 -27.69 18.50
CA SER A 202 -11.57 -26.90 17.89
C SER A 202 -10.91 -25.94 18.87
N PHE A 203 -9.61 -26.09 19.07
CA PHE A 203 -8.83 -25.12 19.85
C PHE A 203 -8.81 -23.73 19.22
N LEU A 204 -8.80 -23.67 17.88
CA LEU A 204 -8.68 -22.40 17.17
C LEU A 204 -9.95 -21.55 17.32
N THR A 205 -11.14 -22.15 17.25
CA THR A 205 -12.42 -21.42 17.37
C THR A 205 -12.59 -20.81 18.76
N HIS A 206 -12.38 -21.60 19.81
CA HIS A 206 -12.47 -21.13 21.20
C HIS A 206 -11.37 -20.12 21.54
N PHE A 207 -10.16 -20.30 21.00
CA PHE A 207 -9.07 -19.35 21.20
C PHE A 207 -9.33 -18.01 20.49
N GLN A 208 -9.81 -18.03 19.24
CA GLN A 208 -10.09 -16.81 18.47
C GLN A 208 -11.18 -15.95 19.11
N THR A 209 -12.19 -16.58 19.71
CA THR A 209 -13.26 -15.87 20.41
C THR A 209 -12.67 -15.01 21.55
N LEU A 210 -11.84 -15.62 22.41
CA LEU A 210 -11.11 -14.92 23.47
C LEU A 210 -10.09 -13.90 22.94
N ALA A 211 -9.34 -14.25 21.90
CA ALA A 211 -8.33 -13.39 21.29
C ALA A 211 -8.91 -12.14 20.61
N ASN A 212 -10.18 -12.18 20.21
CA ASN A 212 -10.94 -11.03 19.71
C ASN A 212 -11.61 -10.21 20.83
N GLY A 213 -11.38 -10.56 22.10
CA GLY A 213 -11.95 -9.85 23.26
C GLY A 213 -13.36 -10.30 23.64
N LEU A 214 -13.89 -11.39 23.09
CA LEU A 214 -15.18 -11.96 23.52
C LEU A 214 -14.93 -13.14 24.45
N LEU A 215 -15.34 -13.03 25.71
CA LEU A 215 -15.24 -14.13 26.68
C LEU A 215 -16.58 -14.83 26.79
N GLU A 216 -16.70 -16.00 26.18
CA GLU A 216 -17.88 -16.84 26.30
C GLU A 216 -17.67 -17.92 27.37
N LEU A 217 -18.70 -18.15 28.19
CA LEU A 217 -18.61 -19.13 29.27
C LEU A 217 -18.42 -20.57 28.74
N ARG A 218 -18.92 -20.86 27.53
CA ARG A 218 -18.68 -22.14 26.87
C ARG A 218 -17.20 -22.39 26.57
N ASP A 219 -16.43 -21.36 26.26
CA ASP A 219 -15.00 -21.49 25.93
C ASP A 219 -14.21 -21.86 27.18
N LEU A 220 -14.49 -21.16 28.29
CA LEU A 220 -13.90 -21.47 29.60
C LEU A 220 -14.25 -22.89 30.05
N PHE A 221 -15.51 -23.29 29.86
CA PHE A 221 -15.95 -24.64 30.18
C PHE A 221 -15.26 -25.69 29.32
N PHE A 222 -15.13 -25.44 28.00
CA PHE A 222 -14.40 -26.31 27.08
C PHE A 222 -12.94 -26.49 27.50
N PHE A 223 -12.20 -25.39 27.70
CA PHE A 223 -10.80 -25.48 28.12
C PHE A 223 -10.65 -26.21 29.47
N GLY A 224 -11.52 -25.88 30.44
CA GLY A 224 -11.54 -26.54 31.75
C GLY A 224 -11.81 -28.04 31.66
N THR A 225 -12.79 -28.46 30.87
CA THR A 225 -13.15 -29.88 30.73
C THR A 225 -12.09 -30.68 29.97
N VAL A 226 -11.40 -30.09 28.99
CA VAL A 226 -10.24 -30.74 28.32
C VAL A 226 -9.10 -30.96 29.32
N ILE A 227 -8.76 -29.94 30.13
CA ILE A 227 -7.73 -30.06 31.16
C ILE A 227 -8.08 -31.18 32.15
N LEU A 228 -9.33 -31.22 32.62
CA LEU A 228 -9.80 -32.25 33.55
C LEU A 228 -9.75 -33.64 32.91
N LEU A 229 -10.32 -33.81 31.71
CA LEU A 229 -10.38 -35.08 30.99
C LEU A 229 -8.99 -35.71 30.89
N PHE A 230 -8.04 -34.99 30.29
CA PHE A 230 -6.72 -35.55 30.00
C PHE A 230 -5.87 -35.75 31.26
N ASN A 231 -6.02 -34.91 32.29
CA ASN A 231 -5.37 -35.18 33.59
C ASN A 231 -5.95 -36.41 34.28
N PHE A 232 -7.26 -36.63 34.25
CA PHE A 232 -7.88 -37.86 34.75
C PHE A 232 -7.45 -39.09 33.94
N THR A 233 -7.41 -38.99 32.62
CA THR A 233 -6.87 -40.04 31.74
C THR A 233 -5.42 -40.37 32.09
N THR A 234 -4.59 -39.36 32.38
CA THR A 234 -3.22 -39.56 32.86
C THR A 234 -3.18 -40.34 34.18
N ILE A 235 -4.04 -40.00 35.15
CA ILE A 235 -4.13 -40.73 36.43
C ILE A 235 -4.47 -42.21 36.19
N LEU A 236 -5.42 -42.50 35.29
CA LEU A 236 -5.80 -43.87 34.94
C LEU A 236 -4.65 -44.64 34.29
N ILE A 237 -3.95 -44.04 33.32
CA ILE A 237 -2.81 -44.66 32.63
C ILE A 237 -1.68 -44.97 33.62
N VAL A 238 -1.34 -44.00 34.48
CA VAL A 238 -0.30 -44.18 35.49
C VAL A 238 -0.70 -45.26 36.49
N GLY A 239 -1.93 -45.22 37.00
CA GLY A 239 -2.45 -46.23 37.94
C GLY A 239 -2.46 -47.65 37.38
N PHE A 240 -2.77 -47.80 36.09
CA PHE A 240 -2.67 -49.08 35.38
C PHE A 240 -1.22 -49.58 35.30
N LYS A 241 -0.28 -48.71 34.93
CA LYS A 241 1.15 -49.08 34.78
C LYS A 241 1.87 -49.35 36.10
N THR A 242 1.34 -48.88 37.23
CA THR A 242 1.95 -49.00 38.56
C THR A 242 1.19 -49.97 39.47
N SER A 243 0.32 -50.83 38.90
CA SER A 243 -0.38 -51.90 39.62
C SER A 243 -1.25 -51.44 40.81
N GLY A 244 -2.08 -50.41 40.63
CA GLY A 244 -3.24 -50.18 41.51
C GLY A 244 -3.06 -49.28 42.74
N THR A 245 -2.17 -48.27 42.69
CA THR A 245 -2.07 -47.20 43.71
C THR A 245 -3.05 -46.04 43.52
N SER A 246 -3.93 -46.11 42.52
CA SER A 246 -5.05 -45.18 42.34
C SER A 246 -6.17 -45.52 43.32
N GLY A 247 -6.57 -44.57 44.18
CA GLY A 247 -7.69 -44.77 45.11
C GLY A 247 -9.04 -45.05 44.45
N TRP A 248 -9.18 -44.83 43.14
CA TRP A 248 -10.47 -44.87 42.42
C TRP A 248 -10.77 -46.19 41.69
N LEU A 249 -9.76 -46.92 41.22
CA LEU A 249 -9.93 -48.19 40.49
C LEU A 249 -8.82 -49.16 40.91
N LYS A 250 -9.18 -50.20 41.68
CA LYS A 250 -8.29 -51.26 42.15
C LYS A 250 -8.44 -52.53 41.30
N SER A 251 -8.24 -52.41 39.99
CA SER A 251 -8.30 -53.55 39.07
C SER A 251 -7.01 -53.64 38.26
N THR A 252 -6.58 -54.86 37.96
CA THR A 252 -5.40 -55.15 37.12
C THR A 252 -5.79 -55.40 35.65
N SER A 253 -7.09 -55.48 35.34
CA SER A 253 -7.56 -55.81 33.99
C SER A 253 -7.61 -54.58 33.07
N ARG A 254 -6.91 -54.70 31.93
CA ARG A 254 -6.78 -53.67 30.88
C ARG A 254 -8.14 -53.16 30.38
N ASN A 255 -9.15 -54.04 30.30
CA ASN A 255 -10.45 -53.70 29.75
C ASN A 255 -11.22 -52.68 30.62
N TYR A 256 -11.04 -52.73 31.96
CA TYR A 256 -11.68 -51.75 32.86
C TYR A 256 -11.13 -50.35 32.66
N TYR A 257 -9.82 -50.19 32.43
CA TYR A 257 -9.22 -48.87 32.18
C TYR A 257 -9.65 -48.32 30.80
N ILE A 258 -9.72 -49.18 29.77
CA ILE A 258 -10.23 -48.77 28.45
C ILE A 258 -11.69 -48.32 28.57
N PHE A 259 -12.52 -49.09 29.27
CA PHE A 259 -13.92 -48.73 29.50
C PHE A 259 -14.07 -47.42 30.30
N ALA A 260 -13.26 -47.22 31.34
CA ALA A 260 -13.26 -45.97 32.11
C ALA A 260 -12.85 -44.76 31.27
N VAL A 261 -11.86 -44.90 30.37
CA VAL A 261 -11.44 -43.84 29.44
C VAL A 261 -12.55 -43.54 28.43
N LEU A 262 -13.22 -44.56 27.89
CA LEU A 262 -14.35 -44.38 26.97
C LEU A 262 -15.54 -43.69 27.66
N LEU A 263 -15.83 -44.04 28.91
CA LEU A 263 -16.88 -43.40 29.70
C LEU A 263 -16.53 -41.92 29.99
N LEU A 264 -15.28 -41.62 30.37
CA LEU A 264 -14.82 -40.24 30.54
C LEU A 264 -14.92 -39.44 29.24
N LEU A 265 -14.55 -40.04 28.10
CA LEU A 265 -14.66 -39.39 26.79
C LEU A 265 -16.14 -39.11 26.46
N CYS A 266 -17.04 -40.08 26.67
CA CYS A 266 -18.47 -39.93 26.45
C CYS A 266 -19.11 -38.87 27.37
N GLY A 267 -18.70 -38.85 28.65
CA GLY A 267 -19.13 -37.81 29.60
C GLY A 267 -18.62 -36.43 29.20
N PHE A 268 -17.37 -36.33 28.75
CA PHE A 268 -16.79 -35.10 28.23
C PHE A 268 -17.52 -34.59 26.98
N THR A 269 -17.80 -35.46 26.01
CA THR A 269 -18.55 -35.07 24.80
C THR A 269 -19.97 -34.64 25.15
N GLY A 270 -20.67 -35.39 25.99
CA GLY A 270 -22.02 -35.04 26.45
C GLY A 270 -22.08 -33.71 27.19
N LEU A 271 -21.16 -33.47 28.13
CA LEU A 271 -21.10 -32.21 28.89
C LEU A 271 -20.78 -31.02 28.00
N ASN A 272 -19.87 -31.15 27.03
CA ASN A 272 -19.54 -30.06 26.12
C ASN A 272 -20.67 -29.76 25.14
N LEU A 273 -21.41 -30.76 24.66
CA LEU A 273 -22.61 -30.55 23.83
C LEU A 273 -23.71 -29.80 24.59
N ILE A 274 -23.93 -30.16 25.86
CA ILE A 274 -24.86 -29.45 26.75
C ILE A 274 -24.35 -28.01 26.97
N ALA A 275 -23.09 -27.85 27.35
CA ALA A 275 -22.49 -26.54 27.59
C ALA A 275 -22.56 -25.63 26.36
N ASN A 276 -22.31 -26.14 25.16
CA ASN A 276 -22.42 -25.38 23.92
C ASN A 276 -23.86 -24.96 23.62
N SER A 277 -24.86 -25.68 24.14
CA SER A 277 -26.28 -25.33 23.97
C SER A 277 -26.75 -24.30 25.01
N PHE A 278 -26.33 -24.43 26.27
CA PHE A 278 -26.83 -23.60 27.38
C PHE A 278 -25.92 -22.42 27.75
N LEU A 279 -24.60 -22.54 27.61
CA LEU A 279 -23.63 -21.54 28.08
C LEU A 279 -23.13 -20.59 26.99
N ARG A 280 -23.44 -20.86 25.71
CA ARG A 280 -23.09 -19.97 24.58
C ARG A 280 -23.61 -18.54 24.75
N ASP A 281 -24.70 -18.44 25.48
CA ASP A 281 -25.51 -17.25 25.65
C ASP A 281 -25.04 -16.35 26.80
N ILE A 282 -24.05 -16.81 27.58
CA ILE A 282 -23.40 -16.07 28.67
C ILE A 282 -22.04 -15.64 28.15
N GLN A 283 -21.96 -14.39 27.72
CA GLN A 283 -20.75 -13.79 27.13
C GLN A 283 -20.46 -12.44 27.79
N TYR A 284 -19.19 -12.11 27.90
CA TYR A 284 -18.72 -10.79 28.31
C TYR A 284 -17.80 -10.22 27.23
N ASP A 285 -18.12 -9.03 26.78
CA ASP A 285 -17.38 -8.34 25.72
C ASP A 285 -16.33 -7.42 26.35
N PHE A 286 -15.05 -7.77 26.22
CA PHE A 286 -13.92 -6.98 26.70
C PHE A 286 -13.50 -5.89 25.71
N THR A 287 -14.04 -5.85 24.50
CA THR A 287 -13.71 -4.79 23.55
C THR A 287 -14.08 -3.41 24.12
N ALA A 288 -13.28 -2.40 23.80
CA ALA A 288 -13.48 -1.04 24.25
C ALA A 288 -14.77 -0.44 23.66
N GLU A 289 -15.03 -0.70 22.38
CA GLU A 289 -16.22 -0.22 21.66
C GLU A 289 -17.48 -1.09 21.87
N LYS A 290 -17.38 -2.20 22.60
CA LYS A 290 -18.49 -3.15 22.82
C LYS A 290 -19.12 -3.66 21.52
N ILE A 291 -18.29 -4.03 20.54
CA ILE A 291 -18.72 -4.41 19.18
C ILE A 291 -19.56 -5.71 19.15
N TYR A 292 -19.45 -6.57 20.17
CA TYR A 292 -20.18 -7.84 20.25
C TYR A 292 -21.43 -7.76 21.15
N THR A 293 -21.58 -6.68 21.91
CA THR A 293 -22.71 -6.42 22.80
C THR A 293 -23.75 -5.58 22.09
N LEU A 294 -25.04 -5.97 22.08
CA LEU A 294 -26.09 -5.15 21.47
C LEU A 294 -26.15 -3.73 22.06
N SER A 295 -26.32 -2.74 21.19
CA SER A 295 -26.43 -1.33 21.53
C SER A 295 -27.66 -1.05 22.42
N PRO A 296 -27.62 0.00 23.25
CA PRO A 296 -28.80 0.42 24.03
C PRO A 296 -30.02 0.67 23.13
N SER A 297 -29.83 1.32 21.99
CA SER A 297 -30.83 1.53 20.94
C SER A 297 -31.49 0.23 20.48
N THR A 298 -30.70 -0.76 20.06
CA THR A 298 -31.22 -2.07 19.65
C THR A 298 -32.00 -2.73 20.78
N LYS A 299 -31.55 -2.61 22.04
CA LYS A 299 -32.27 -3.17 23.18
C LYS A 299 -33.60 -2.49 23.44
N ARG A 300 -33.66 -1.16 23.35
CA ARG A 300 -34.91 -0.40 23.47
C ARG A 300 -35.88 -0.80 22.36
N ILE A 301 -35.45 -0.73 21.10
CA ILE A 301 -36.29 -1.01 19.92
C ILE A 301 -36.85 -2.43 19.96
N LEU A 302 -36.02 -3.43 20.24
CA LEU A 302 -36.47 -4.83 20.31
C LEU A 302 -37.34 -5.13 21.54
N GLY A 303 -37.07 -4.47 22.67
CA GLY A 303 -37.86 -4.61 23.90
C GLY A 303 -39.25 -3.95 23.78
N SER A 304 -39.36 -2.87 23.01
CA SER A 304 -40.59 -2.10 22.81
C SER A 304 -41.30 -2.42 21.50
N LEU A 305 -41.07 -3.58 20.88
CA LEU A 305 -41.74 -3.96 19.63
C LEU A 305 -43.27 -3.95 19.80
N PRO A 306 -44.00 -3.12 19.03
CA PRO A 306 -45.46 -3.05 19.12
C PRO A 306 -46.14 -4.35 18.70
N ARG A 307 -45.61 -4.98 17.66
CA ARG A 307 -46.12 -6.24 17.07
C ARG A 307 -44.96 -7.21 16.79
N PRO A 308 -45.24 -8.51 16.68
CA PRO A 308 -44.24 -9.48 16.27
C PRO A 308 -43.70 -9.21 14.86
N VAL A 309 -42.40 -9.43 14.68
CA VAL A 309 -41.66 -9.28 13.41
C VAL A 309 -41.03 -10.63 13.04
N VAL A 310 -41.23 -11.06 11.79
CA VAL A 310 -40.60 -12.26 11.23
C VAL A 310 -39.55 -11.86 10.20
N ALA A 311 -38.31 -12.27 10.45
CA ALA A 311 -37.19 -12.11 9.53
C ALA A 311 -36.99 -13.39 8.69
N LYS A 312 -37.16 -13.30 7.37
CA LYS A 312 -36.83 -14.40 6.45
C LYS A 312 -35.46 -14.13 5.83
N LEU A 313 -34.46 -14.90 6.25
CA LEU A 313 -33.09 -14.84 5.72
C LEU A 313 -32.95 -15.83 4.56
N TYR A 314 -32.55 -15.34 3.40
CA TYR A 314 -32.29 -16.16 2.22
C TYR A 314 -30.78 -16.25 2.01
N TYR A 315 -30.24 -17.46 2.09
CA TYR A 315 -28.81 -17.72 1.97
C TYR A 315 -28.52 -18.96 1.13
N THR A 316 -27.83 -18.79 0.01
CA THR A 316 -27.35 -19.91 -0.82
C THR A 316 -26.01 -20.43 -0.27
N PRO A 317 -25.93 -21.67 0.28
CA PRO A 317 -24.74 -22.18 0.97
C PRO A 317 -23.46 -22.22 0.14
N LEU A 318 -23.60 -22.32 -1.19
CA LEU A 318 -22.49 -22.34 -2.14
C LEU A 318 -21.63 -21.07 -2.08
N LEU A 319 -22.23 -19.92 -1.74
CA LEU A 319 -21.51 -18.65 -1.60
C LEU A 319 -20.45 -18.74 -0.49
N GLY A 320 -20.80 -19.29 0.68
CA GLY A 320 -19.87 -19.47 1.79
C GLY A 320 -18.90 -20.64 1.63
N GLN A 321 -19.22 -21.63 0.78
CA GLN A 321 -18.28 -22.70 0.43
C GLN A 321 -17.15 -22.20 -0.46
N ARG A 322 -17.45 -21.26 -1.36
CA ARG A 322 -16.47 -20.67 -2.30
C ARG A 322 -15.71 -19.49 -1.70
N ASN A 323 -16.35 -18.72 -0.83
CA ASN A 323 -15.75 -17.59 -0.15
C ASN A 323 -15.88 -17.74 1.38
N PRO A 324 -14.78 -18.08 2.08
CA PRO A 324 -14.76 -18.19 3.55
C PRO A 324 -15.21 -16.92 4.28
N GLU A 325 -15.00 -15.74 3.68
CA GLU A 325 -15.39 -14.46 4.28
C GLU A 325 -16.91 -14.27 4.26
N ILE A 326 -17.59 -14.69 3.19
CA ILE A 326 -19.06 -14.70 3.12
C ILE A 326 -19.64 -15.64 4.18
N ARG A 327 -19.02 -16.80 4.39
CA ARG A 327 -19.45 -17.70 5.44
C ARG A 327 -19.33 -17.05 6.82
N LEU A 328 -18.20 -16.40 7.11
CA LEU A 328 -18.00 -15.70 8.38
C LEU A 328 -19.06 -14.60 8.59
N LEU A 329 -19.39 -13.86 7.52
CA LEU A 329 -20.48 -12.87 7.51
C LEU A 329 -21.83 -13.51 7.87
N VAL A 330 -22.18 -14.63 7.24
CA VAL A 330 -23.43 -15.36 7.51
C VAL A 330 -23.46 -15.90 8.95
N ASP A 331 -22.36 -16.44 9.45
CA ASP A 331 -22.24 -16.92 10.83
C ASP A 331 -22.45 -15.75 11.83
N LYS A 332 -21.86 -14.57 11.57
CA LYS A 332 -22.11 -13.35 12.35
C LYS A 332 -23.59 -12.95 12.31
N LEU A 333 -24.21 -12.98 11.13
CA LEU A 333 -25.62 -12.64 10.95
C LEU A 333 -26.56 -13.59 11.72
N TYR A 334 -26.30 -14.90 11.68
CA TYR A 334 -27.06 -15.88 12.47
C TYR A 334 -26.94 -15.63 13.97
N ILE A 335 -25.73 -15.35 14.45
CA ILE A 335 -25.49 -15.04 15.86
C ILE A 335 -26.29 -13.78 16.26
N LEU A 336 -26.28 -12.76 15.41
CA LEU A 336 -27.01 -11.51 15.64
C LEU A 336 -28.53 -11.72 15.69
N LEU A 337 -29.11 -12.42 14.71
CA LEU A 337 -30.55 -12.73 14.67
C LEU A 337 -31.01 -13.54 15.88
N ARG A 338 -30.21 -14.52 16.33
CA ARG A 338 -30.50 -15.26 17.57
C ARG A 338 -30.51 -14.34 18.80
N LYS A 339 -29.57 -13.41 18.89
CA LYS A 339 -29.56 -12.40 19.98
C LYS A 339 -30.84 -11.55 19.94
N TYR A 340 -31.33 -11.19 18.76
CA TYR A 340 -32.56 -10.40 18.60
C TYR A 340 -33.79 -11.19 19.06
N THR A 341 -33.92 -12.45 18.66
CA THR A 341 -35.03 -13.31 19.09
C THR A 341 -35.08 -13.47 20.61
N ARG A 342 -33.93 -13.73 21.24
CA ARG A 342 -33.86 -13.87 22.70
C ARG A 342 -34.23 -12.58 23.43
N LEU A 343 -33.71 -11.44 22.95
CA LEU A 343 -33.94 -10.16 23.62
C LEU A 343 -35.39 -9.67 23.51
N SER A 344 -36.02 -9.88 22.36
CA SER A 344 -37.40 -9.49 22.09
C SER A 344 -38.45 -10.31 22.87
N GLY A 345 -38.03 -11.33 23.63
CA GLY A 345 -38.95 -12.23 24.33
C GLY A 345 -39.84 -13.05 23.37
N GLY A 346 -39.37 -13.32 22.14
CA GLY A 346 -40.13 -14.05 21.12
C GLY A 346 -40.98 -13.18 20.19
N LYS A 347 -41.00 -11.84 20.38
CA LYS A 347 -41.63 -10.92 19.43
C LYS A 347 -40.85 -10.79 18.11
N PHE A 348 -39.55 -11.06 18.09
CA PHE A 348 -38.75 -11.16 16.88
C PHE A 348 -38.41 -12.62 16.60
N ASN A 349 -38.81 -13.14 15.45
CA ASN A 349 -38.48 -14.50 15.04
C ASN A 349 -37.77 -14.48 13.68
N PHE A 350 -36.96 -15.49 13.38
CA PHE A 350 -36.33 -15.61 12.08
C PHE A 350 -36.41 -17.02 11.52
N ALA A 351 -36.49 -17.13 10.20
CA ALA A 351 -36.44 -18.36 9.44
C ALA A 351 -35.39 -18.25 8.34
N VAL A 352 -34.75 -19.37 8.03
CA VAL A 352 -33.67 -19.44 7.05
C VAL A 352 -34.14 -20.26 5.86
N TYR A 353 -33.97 -19.69 4.67
CA TYR A 353 -34.30 -20.30 3.39
C TYR A 353 -33.03 -20.44 2.58
N HIS A 354 -32.89 -21.57 1.88
CA HIS A 354 -31.72 -21.88 1.05
C HIS A 354 -32.17 -22.02 -0.40
N PRO A 355 -32.21 -20.92 -1.18
CA PRO A 355 -32.60 -20.97 -2.58
C PRO A 355 -31.64 -21.85 -3.38
N GLN A 356 -32.21 -22.80 -4.12
CA GLN A 356 -31.53 -23.58 -5.13
C GLN A 356 -31.89 -23.06 -6.54
N PRO A 357 -31.01 -23.25 -7.54
CA PRO A 357 -31.30 -22.83 -8.90
C PRO A 357 -32.61 -23.43 -9.42
N LEU A 358 -33.48 -22.57 -9.96
CA LEU A 358 -34.79 -22.88 -10.54
C LEU A 358 -35.80 -23.45 -9.53
N ASP A 359 -35.64 -23.18 -8.24
CA ASP A 359 -36.62 -23.58 -7.22
C ASP A 359 -37.64 -22.47 -6.89
N ASN A 360 -38.77 -22.85 -6.28
CA ASN A 360 -39.80 -21.88 -5.89
C ASN A 360 -39.31 -20.86 -4.84
N ILE A 361 -38.22 -21.15 -4.12
CA ILE A 361 -37.67 -20.28 -3.07
C ILE A 361 -36.87 -19.13 -3.72
N GLU A 362 -36.16 -19.40 -4.82
CA GLU A 362 -35.51 -18.43 -5.69
C GLU A 362 -36.53 -17.44 -6.26
N ASP A 363 -37.64 -17.95 -6.82
CA ASP A 363 -38.71 -17.08 -7.33
C ASP A 363 -39.30 -16.19 -6.23
N GLN A 364 -39.51 -16.74 -5.03
CA GLN A 364 -39.96 -15.96 -3.86
C GLN A 364 -38.93 -14.94 -3.41
N ALA A 365 -37.64 -15.25 -3.47
CA ALA A 365 -36.55 -14.34 -3.13
C ALA A 365 -36.49 -13.17 -4.12
N LEU A 366 -36.65 -13.45 -5.42
CA LEU A 366 -36.70 -12.42 -6.45
C LEU A 366 -37.95 -11.54 -6.31
N ALA A 367 -39.13 -12.15 -6.14
CA ALA A 367 -40.38 -11.42 -5.87
C ALA A 367 -40.34 -10.64 -4.54
N ALA A 368 -39.49 -11.05 -3.62
CA ALA A 368 -39.23 -10.36 -2.37
C ALA A 368 -38.38 -9.10 -2.51
N GLY A 369 -37.81 -8.83 -3.69
CA GLY A 369 -36.87 -7.73 -3.91
C GLY A 369 -35.45 -8.04 -3.47
N LEU A 370 -35.08 -9.32 -3.28
CA LEU A 370 -33.71 -9.72 -3.00
C LEU A 370 -32.85 -9.71 -4.27
N GLN A 371 -31.59 -9.35 -4.11
CA GLN A 371 -30.66 -9.23 -5.22
C GLN A 371 -29.86 -10.54 -5.40
N PRO A 372 -29.86 -11.13 -6.62
CA PRO A 372 -29.03 -12.29 -6.92
C PRO A 372 -27.55 -11.90 -7.06
N ILE A 373 -26.67 -12.78 -6.59
CA ILE A 373 -25.22 -12.74 -6.74
C ILE A 373 -24.84 -13.75 -7.82
N PRO A 374 -24.31 -13.33 -8.98
CA PRO A 374 -24.01 -14.23 -10.08
C PRO A 374 -22.78 -15.10 -9.79
N LEU A 375 -22.92 -16.42 -9.94
CA LEU A 375 -21.83 -17.39 -9.96
C LEU A 375 -21.55 -17.75 -11.43
N ILE A 376 -20.78 -16.89 -12.10
CA ILE A 376 -20.58 -16.91 -13.56
C ILE A 376 -20.07 -18.26 -14.07
N ASP A 377 -19.16 -18.89 -13.34
CA ASP A 377 -18.58 -20.18 -13.71
C ASP A 377 -19.56 -21.35 -13.63
N LEU A 378 -20.65 -21.20 -12.86
CA LEU A 378 -21.67 -22.22 -12.67
C LEU A 378 -22.99 -21.89 -13.39
N ASN A 379 -23.08 -20.70 -14.00
CA ASN A 379 -24.29 -20.17 -14.60
C ASN A 379 -25.51 -20.23 -13.65
N GLN A 380 -25.29 -19.85 -12.38
CA GLN A 380 -26.29 -19.90 -11.31
C GLN A 380 -26.26 -18.61 -10.50
N ASN A 381 -27.36 -18.31 -9.81
CA ASN A 381 -27.44 -17.20 -8.87
C ASN A 381 -27.38 -17.71 -7.43
N GLY A 382 -26.71 -16.96 -6.57
CA GLY A 382 -26.77 -17.12 -5.12
C GLY A 382 -27.46 -15.94 -4.45
N PHE A 383 -28.09 -16.15 -3.30
CA PHE A 383 -28.75 -15.10 -2.54
C PHE A 383 -28.11 -14.96 -1.17
N LEU A 384 -27.99 -13.71 -0.69
CA LEU A 384 -27.66 -13.39 0.70
C LEU A 384 -28.38 -12.11 1.10
N GLY A 385 -29.65 -12.21 1.47
CA GLY A 385 -30.48 -11.06 1.82
C GLY A 385 -31.60 -11.43 2.78
N LEU A 386 -32.32 -10.45 3.31
CA LEU A 386 -33.28 -10.66 4.39
C LEU A 386 -34.51 -9.79 4.22
N THR A 387 -35.68 -10.36 4.51
CA THR A 387 -36.95 -9.62 4.52
C THR A 387 -37.53 -9.61 5.92
N LEU A 388 -37.95 -8.45 6.40
CA LEU A 388 -38.65 -8.27 7.66
C LEU A 388 -40.13 -8.05 7.38
N THR A 389 -41.03 -8.67 8.14
CA THR A 389 -42.47 -8.51 7.96
C THR A 389 -43.15 -8.49 9.32
N ASP A 390 -44.04 -7.50 9.52
CA ASP A 390 -44.91 -7.44 10.70
C ASP A 390 -46.24 -8.18 10.45
N GLU A 391 -47.01 -8.41 11.51
CA GLU A 391 -48.33 -9.07 11.38
C GLU A 391 -49.36 -8.26 10.57
N ALA A 392 -49.17 -6.94 10.42
CA ALA A 392 -50.05 -6.10 9.61
C ALA A 392 -49.66 -6.07 8.12
N GLY A 393 -48.64 -6.84 7.72
CA GLY A 393 -48.18 -6.94 6.33
C GLY A 393 -47.21 -5.83 5.91
N SER A 394 -46.78 -4.96 6.82
CA SER A 394 -45.69 -4.01 6.58
C SER A 394 -44.40 -4.79 6.38
N ARG A 395 -43.68 -4.47 5.30
CA ARG A 395 -42.50 -5.22 4.88
C ARG A 395 -41.32 -4.29 4.67
N GLN A 396 -40.16 -4.70 5.18
CA GLN A 396 -38.88 -4.10 4.87
C GLN A 396 -37.93 -5.16 4.29
N VAL A 397 -37.00 -4.73 3.45
CA VAL A 397 -36.13 -5.64 2.70
C VAL A 397 -34.69 -5.13 2.74
N ILE A 398 -33.78 -6.01 3.12
CA ILE A 398 -32.34 -5.87 2.91
C ILE A 398 -32.01 -6.72 1.68
N PRO A 399 -31.85 -6.11 0.48
CA PRO A 399 -31.75 -6.86 -0.77
C PRO A 399 -30.53 -7.78 -0.82
N LEU A 400 -29.43 -7.34 -0.20
CA LEU A 400 -28.14 -8.01 -0.16
C LEU A 400 -27.38 -7.59 1.10
N PHE A 401 -26.65 -8.52 1.72
CA PHE A 401 -25.58 -8.20 2.67
C PHE A 401 -24.22 -8.23 1.97
N PRO A 402 -23.68 -7.07 1.57
CA PRO A 402 -22.35 -7.02 0.97
C PRO A 402 -21.28 -7.29 2.03
N LEU A 403 -20.19 -7.91 1.62
CA LEU A 403 -19.10 -8.32 2.51
C LEU A 403 -18.41 -7.11 3.16
N GLU A 404 -18.32 -6.02 2.40
CA GLU A 404 -17.74 -4.75 2.79
C GLU A 404 -18.51 -4.10 3.95
N ARG A 405 -19.80 -4.42 4.13
CA ARG A 405 -20.64 -3.89 5.22
C ARG A 405 -20.78 -4.84 6.42
N GLN A 406 -19.94 -5.86 6.54
CA GLN A 406 -20.03 -6.85 7.63
C GLN A 406 -20.01 -6.27 9.06
N ASN A 407 -19.43 -5.07 9.25
CA ASN A 407 -19.36 -4.41 10.55
C ASN A 407 -20.62 -3.59 10.88
N PHE A 408 -21.53 -3.41 9.92
CA PHE A 408 -22.75 -2.60 10.06
C PHE A 408 -24.02 -3.45 10.22
N LEU A 409 -23.91 -4.77 10.37
CA LEU A 409 -25.07 -5.68 10.42
C LEU A 409 -26.12 -5.31 11.49
N GLU A 410 -25.67 -4.93 12.69
CA GLU A 410 -26.59 -4.48 13.76
C GLU A 410 -27.30 -3.19 13.34
N GLN A 411 -26.56 -2.26 12.75
CA GLN A 411 -27.10 -1.00 12.24
C GLN A 411 -28.13 -1.23 11.15
N ASP A 412 -27.77 -2.00 10.13
CA ASP A 412 -28.60 -2.28 8.97
C ASP A 412 -29.88 -3.02 9.40
N LEU A 413 -29.80 -4.01 10.30
CA LEU A 413 -30.98 -4.73 10.79
C LEU A 413 -31.86 -3.88 11.71
N THR A 414 -31.29 -3.22 12.71
CA THR A 414 -32.09 -2.45 13.69
C THR A 414 -32.76 -1.26 13.04
N SER A 415 -32.11 -0.58 12.09
CA SER A 415 -32.70 0.54 11.37
C SER A 415 -33.92 0.10 10.55
N GLN A 416 -33.84 -1.05 9.88
CA GLN A 416 -34.94 -1.61 9.09
C GLN A 416 -36.12 -2.08 9.99
N ILE A 417 -35.82 -2.64 11.16
CA ILE A 417 -36.86 -2.99 12.15
C ILE A 417 -37.55 -1.73 12.70
N PHE A 418 -36.78 -0.66 12.92
CA PHE A 418 -37.31 0.60 13.41
C PHE A 418 -38.22 1.27 12.36
N GLU A 419 -37.83 1.24 11.08
CA GLU A 419 -38.62 1.79 9.97
C GLU A 419 -39.99 1.11 9.81
N LEU A 420 -40.14 -0.17 10.20
CA LEU A 420 -41.43 -0.88 10.13
C LEU A 420 -42.55 -0.21 10.94
N PHE A 421 -42.20 0.48 12.03
CA PHE A 421 -43.19 0.97 13.00
C PHE A 421 -43.21 2.49 13.14
N GLN A 422 -42.29 3.20 12.50
CA GLN A 422 -42.16 4.65 12.70
C GLN A 422 -42.92 5.45 11.63
N THR A 423 -43.66 6.45 12.08
CA THR A 423 -44.18 7.51 11.21
C THR A 423 -43.07 8.52 10.89
N LYS A 424 -42.84 8.78 9.61
CA LYS A 424 -41.77 9.69 9.17
C LYS A 424 -42.15 11.16 9.47
N PRO A 425 -41.39 11.91 10.30
CA PRO A 425 -41.64 13.33 10.50
C PRO A 425 -41.34 14.16 9.23
N THR A 426 -42.01 15.30 9.08
CA THR A 426 -41.87 16.18 7.91
C THR A 426 -40.62 17.06 8.04
N LEU A 427 -39.70 16.92 7.07
CA LEU A 427 -38.45 17.68 6.95
C LEU A 427 -38.51 18.58 5.72
N GLY A 428 -38.43 19.89 5.92
CA GLY A 428 -38.26 20.86 4.84
C GLY A 428 -36.80 21.00 4.45
N ILE A 429 -36.49 20.98 3.16
CA ILE A 429 -35.13 21.17 2.64
C ILE A 429 -35.11 22.37 1.69
N ILE A 430 -34.27 23.36 2.01
CA ILE A 430 -33.92 24.48 1.12
C ILE A 430 -32.50 24.20 0.63
N SER A 431 -32.30 24.04 -0.67
CA SER A 431 -30.98 23.73 -1.23
C SER A 431 -30.60 24.68 -2.36
N GLY A 432 -29.41 25.27 -2.25
CA GLY A 432 -28.74 25.94 -3.38
C GLY A 432 -28.02 24.98 -4.33
N LEU A 433 -27.96 23.69 -3.99
CA LEU A 433 -27.29 22.64 -4.75
C LEU A 433 -28.30 21.63 -5.34
N PRO A 434 -27.99 20.98 -6.48
CA PRO A 434 -28.88 19.99 -7.10
C PRO A 434 -28.79 18.64 -6.40
N VAL A 435 -29.26 18.56 -5.15
CA VAL A 435 -29.21 17.35 -4.31
C VAL A 435 -30.34 16.35 -4.61
N PHE A 436 -31.38 16.80 -5.31
CA PHE A 436 -32.53 16.01 -5.74
C PHE A 436 -32.41 15.58 -7.21
N ASP A 437 -33.21 14.57 -7.61
CA ASP A 437 -33.30 14.15 -9.00
C ASP A 437 -33.75 15.31 -9.92
N SER A 438 -33.17 15.36 -11.12
CA SER A 438 -33.51 16.34 -12.15
C SER A 438 -34.16 15.67 -13.37
N ALA A 439 -34.81 16.48 -14.21
CA ALA A 439 -35.54 16.01 -15.38
C ALA A 439 -34.66 15.16 -16.32
N GLU A 440 -35.27 14.11 -16.86
CA GLU A 440 -34.68 13.22 -17.84
C GLU A 440 -34.42 13.98 -19.15
N THR A 441 -33.21 13.88 -19.69
CA THR A 441 -32.92 14.44 -21.03
C THR A 441 -33.64 13.66 -22.11
N GLU A 442 -33.85 14.24 -23.30
CA GLU A 442 -34.46 13.58 -24.46
C GLU A 442 -33.76 12.26 -24.86
N ASN A 443 -32.54 12.02 -24.39
CA ASN A 443 -31.76 10.79 -24.59
C ASN A 443 -31.95 9.73 -23.47
N GLY A 444 -32.94 9.90 -22.58
CA GLY A 444 -33.19 8.96 -21.46
C GLY A 444 -32.12 8.99 -20.35
N SER A 445 -31.30 10.04 -20.31
CA SER A 445 -30.23 10.20 -19.32
C SER A 445 -30.63 11.28 -18.31
N MET A 446 -30.61 10.98 -17.00
CA MET A 446 -30.79 12.00 -15.96
C MET A 446 -29.59 12.96 -15.94
N VAL A 447 -29.82 14.27 -15.86
CA VAL A 447 -28.75 15.29 -15.78
C VAL A 447 -28.03 15.24 -14.42
N ASN A 448 -28.79 15.06 -13.34
CA ASN A 448 -28.31 14.87 -11.96
C ASN A 448 -29.10 13.75 -11.28
N GLN A 449 -28.39 12.89 -10.55
CA GLN A 449 -28.95 11.83 -9.69
C GLN A 449 -29.05 12.32 -8.24
N GLU A 450 -30.12 11.93 -7.52
CA GLU A 450 -30.30 12.21 -6.10
C GLU A 450 -29.11 11.67 -5.28
N TRP A 451 -28.56 12.53 -4.42
CA TRP A 451 -27.42 12.21 -3.58
C TRP A 451 -27.76 11.12 -2.57
N GLU A 452 -26.79 10.26 -2.26
CA GLU A 452 -26.96 9.14 -1.34
C GLU A 452 -27.41 9.59 0.06
N ILE A 453 -26.94 10.75 0.52
CA ILE A 453 -27.37 11.30 1.82
C ILE A 453 -28.88 11.61 1.84
N ILE A 454 -29.44 12.12 0.74
CA ILE A 454 -30.87 12.44 0.65
C ILE A 454 -31.68 11.14 0.63
N LYS A 455 -31.21 10.09 -0.07
CA LYS A 455 -31.82 8.75 -0.04
C LYS A 455 -31.88 8.19 1.38
N GLN A 456 -30.81 8.35 2.16
CA GLN A 456 -30.77 7.91 3.56
C GLN A 456 -31.69 8.73 4.47
N ILE A 457 -31.75 10.06 4.30
CA ILE A 457 -32.69 10.92 5.04
C ILE A 457 -34.14 10.51 4.75
N ARG A 458 -34.47 10.20 3.49
CA ARG A 458 -35.83 9.78 3.06
C ARG A 458 -36.30 8.47 3.72
N GLN A 459 -35.37 7.64 4.21
CA GLN A 459 -35.73 6.43 4.98
C GLN A 459 -36.40 6.79 6.31
N PHE A 460 -36.04 7.93 6.92
CA PHE A 460 -36.53 8.32 8.24
C PHE A 460 -37.47 9.53 8.21
N TYR A 461 -37.41 10.38 7.17
CA TYR A 461 -38.13 11.65 7.10
C TYR A 461 -38.97 11.76 5.83
N ASN A 462 -40.13 12.44 5.94
CA ASN A 462 -40.91 12.87 4.78
C ASN A 462 -40.34 14.19 4.26
N ILE A 463 -39.53 14.11 3.20
CA ILE A 463 -38.81 15.26 2.66
C ILE A 463 -39.75 16.13 1.80
N LYS A 464 -39.77 17.44 2.09
CA LYS A 464 -40.41 18.48 1.28
C LYS A 464 -39.36 19.47 0.79
N GLU A 465 -39.19 19.56 -0.52
CA GLU A 465 -38.31 20.56 -1.15
C GLU A 465 -39.01 21.93 -1.13
N ILE A 466 -38.35 22.95 -0.57
CA ILE A 466 -38.89 24.31 -0.42
C ILE A 466 -38.16 25.24 -1.41
N LYS A 467 -38.88 25.75 -2.41
CA LYS A 467 -38.35 26.69 -3.42
C LYS A 467 -38.90 28.11 -3.23
N THR A 468 -40.09 28.23 -2.67
CA THR A 468 -40.83 29.47 -2.43
C THR A 468 -41.44 29.47 -1.03
N ALA A 469 -41.81 30.65 -0.52
CA ALA A 469 -42.41 30.77 0.82
C ALA A 469 -43.74 29.99 0.96
N ALA A 470 -44.45 29.75 -0.15
CA ALA A 470 -45.68 28.97 -0.17
C ALA A 470 -45.46 27.45 -0.02
N ASP A 471 -44.22 26.97 -0.20
CA ASP A 471 -43.89 25.54 -0.11
C ASP A 471 -43.68 25.08 1.35
N PHE A 472 -43.73 26.00 2.33
CA PHE A 472 -43.58 25.69 3.75
C PHE A 472 -44.79 24.86 4.24
N PRO A 473 -44.58 23.61 4.69
CA PRO A 473 -45.67 22.79 5.22
C PRO A 473 -46.17 23.32 6.57
N ASP A 474 -47.47 23.23 6.81
CA ASP A 474 -48.06 23.57 8.12
C ASP A 474 -47.58 22.62 9.25
N ASP A 475 -47.23 21.38 8.90
CA ASP A 475 -46.76 20.33 9.80
C ASP A 475 -45.22 20.21 9.86
N LEU A 476 -44.49 21.24 9.42
CA LEU A 476 -43.04 21.26 9.37
C LEU A 476 -42.40 21.10 10.77
N GLN A 477 -41.67 19.99 10.98
CA GLN A 477 -41.00 19.74 12.26
C GLN A 477 -39.54 20.18 12.26
N LEU A 478 -38.84 19.97 11.14
CA LEU A 478 -37.43 20.28 10.98
C LEU A 478 -37.19 21.02 9.67
N LEU A 479 -36.19 21.90 9.68
CA LEU A 479 -35.71 22.58 8.48
C LEU A 479 -34.23 22.28 8.24
N MET A 480 -33.85 21.95 7.00
CA MET A 480 -32.47 21.79 6.59
C MET A 480 -32.14 22.77 5.47
N LEU A 481 -31.11 23.59 5.65
CA LEU A 481 -30.59 24.52 4.66
C LEU A 481 -29.26 23.99 4.14
N ILE A 482 -29.16 23.76 2.84
CA ILE A 482 -27.99 23.22 2.15
C ILE A 482 -27.43 24.31 1.23
N HIS A 483 -26.26 24.85 1.57
CA HIS A 483 -25.60 25.92 0.83
C HIS A 483 -26.55 27.07 0.42
N PRO A 484 -27.28 27.69 1.37
CA PRO A 484 -28.21 28.76 1.06
C PRO A 484 -27.44 29.97 0.50
N HIS A 485 -27.82 30.42 -0.69
CA HIS A 485 -27.28 31.64 -1.30
C HIS A 485 -28.37 32.31 -2.13
N ARG A 486 -28.30 33.64 -2.25
CA ARG A 486 -29.30 34.44 -3.00
C ARG A 486 -30.74 34.15 -2.56
N LEU A 487 -30.96 33.93 -1.25
CA LEU A 487 -32.30 33.70 -0.69
C LEU A 487 -33.18 34.92 -0.91
N LYS A 488 -34.41 34.70 -1.39
CA LYS A 488 -35.37 35.80 -1.55
C LYS A 488 -35.86 36.29 -0.17
N PRO A 489 -36.21 37.58 -0.02
CA PRO A 489 -36.68 38.11 1.25
C PRO A 489 -37.85 37.33 1.87
N GLU A 490 -38.76 36.80 1.05
CA GLU A 490 -39.92 36.05 1.52
C GLU A 490 -39.53 34.71 2.18
N ILE A 491 -38.44 34.09 1.74
CA ILE A 491 -37.91 32.87 2.38
C ILE A 491 -37.25 33.22 3.71
N ILE A 492 -36.50 34.32 3.79
CA ILE A 492 -35.85 34.76 5.02
C ILE A 492 -36.90 35.04 6.11
N GLU A 493 -38.01 35.70 5.75
CA GLU A 493 -39.13 35.96 6.64
C GLU A 493 -39.79 34.65 7.11
N ALA A 494 -40.08 33.73 6.20
CA ALA A 494 -40.67 32.42 6.55
C ALA A 494 -39.79 31.59 7.49
N VAL A 495 -38.46 31.57 7.27
CA VAL A 495 -37.50 30.89 8.15
C VAL A 495 -37.40 31.59 9.51
N THR A 496 -37.49 32.92 9.54
CA THR A 496 -37.52 33.71 10.77
C THR A 496 -38.75 33.36 11.60
N ASP A 497 -39.94 33.34 10.99
CA ASP A 497 -41.19 32.97 11.65
C ASP A 497 -41.19 31.52 12.14
N TYR A 498 -40.60 30.59 11.38
CA TYR A 498 -40.41 29.22 11.80
C TYR A 498 -39.50 29.12 13.04
N THR A 499 -38.35 29.82 13.02
CA THR A 499 -37.40 29.84 14.14
C THR A 499 -38.05 30.46 15.39
N LEU A 500 -38.76 31.57 15.26
CA LEU A 500 -39.41 32.26 16.39
C LEU A 500 -40.54 31.44 17.03
N ARG A 501 -41.16 30.52 16.27
CA ARG A 501 -42.12 29.52 16.78
C ARG A 501 -41.45 28.32 17.45
N GLY A 502 -40.13 28.32 17.52
CA GLY A 502 -39.30 27.28 18.12
C GLY A 502 -38.90 26.15 17.18
N GLY A 503 -38.89 26.44 15.88
CA GLY A 503 -38.41 25.53 14.85
C GLY A 503 -36.91 25.25 14.98
N ASN A 504 -36.53 23.99 14.78
CA ASN A 504 -35.15 23.51 14.84
C ASN A 504 -34.56 23.37 13.43
N SER A 505 -33.33 23.85 13.23
CA SER A 505 -32.72 23.90 11.89
C SER A 505 -31.32 23.28 11.82
N LEU A 506 -31.04 22.56 10.74
CA LEU A 506 -29.70 22.14 10.35
C LEU A 506 -29.23 23.02 9.18
N VAL A 507 -28.10 23.69 9.31
CA VAL A 507 -27.61 24.68 8.34
C VAL A 507 -26.22 24.29 7.88
N LEU A 508 -26.07 24.00 6.59
CA LEU A 508 -24.79 23.71 5.94
C LEU A 508 -24.41 24.92 5.08
N LEU A 509 -23.25 25.50 5.37
CA LEU A 509 -22.72 26.70 4.74
C LEU A 509 -21.47 26.35 3.96
N ASP A 510 -21.19 27.07 2.88
CA ASP A 510 -19.98 26.84 2.09
C ASP A 510 -19.39 28.13 1.54
N THR A 511 -18.07 28.20 1.49
CA THR A 511 -17.35 29.35 0.93
C THR A 511 -17.14 29.19 -0.56
N THR A 512 -16.95 27.95 -1.00
CA THR A 512 -16.48 27.56 -2.32
C THR A 512 -16.92 26.13 -2.62
N ALA A 513 -18.24 25.88 -2.70
CA ALA A 513 -18.77 24.55 -2.97
C ALA A 513 -18.11 23.92 -4.22
N GLU A 514 -17.35 22.85 -4.01
CA GLU A 514 -16.58 22.13 -5.03
C GLU A 514 -17.44 21.07 -5.74
N ALA A 515 -18.43 20.50 -5.05
CA ALA A 515 -19.28 19.42 -5.56
C ALA A 515 -19.91 19.73 -6.95
N PRO A 516 -20.43 20.94 -7.26
CA PRO A 516 -20.99 21.25 -8.58
C PRO A 516 -20.00 21.16 -9.75
N ARG A 517 -18.70 21.39 -9.52
CA ARG A 517 -17.68 21.36 -10.57
C ARG A 517 -17.31 19.95 -11.01
N ILE A 518 -17.51 18.96 -10.13
CA ILE A 518 -17.24 17.54 -10.44
C ILE A 518 -18.16 17.04 -11.57
N PHE A 519 -19.40 17.57 -11.66
CA PHE A 519 -20.39 17.16 -12.67
C PHE A 519 -20.55 18.14 -13.84
N SER A 520 -20.31 19.44 -13.65
CA SER A 520 -20.41 20.43 -14.73
C SER A 520 -19.17 21.34 -14.76
N PRO A 521 -18.10 20.94 -15.48
CA PRO A 521 -16.89 21.74 -15.64
C PRO A 521 -17.13 23.12 -16.29
N LEU A 522 -18.32 23.35 -16.85
CA LEU A 522 -18.74 24.58 -17.50
C LEU A 522 -19.25 25.64 -16.51
N ASN A 523 -19.56 25.28 -15.25
CA ASN A 523 -20.07 26.20 -14.25
C ASN A 523 -18.92 26.77 -13.41
N ASN A 524 -18.50 28.00 -13.73
CA ASN A 524 -17.24 28.57 -13.24
C ASN A 524 -17.36 29.55 -12.06
N GLU A 525 -18.56 29.97 -11.65
CA GLU A 525 -18.73 30.92 -10.54
C GLU A 525 -18.76 30.24 -9.18
N TYR A 526 -17.79 30.59 -8.32
CA TYR A 526 -17.85 30.28 -6.89
C TYR A 526 -18.79 31.26 -6.20
N VAL A 527 -19.89 30.76 -5.65
CA VAL A 527 -20.84 31.53 -4.84
C VAL A 527 -20.71 31.06 -3.39
N SER A 528 -20.51 31.98 -2.45
CA SER A 528 -20.52 31.65 -1.02
C SER A 528 -21.95 31.61 -0.49
N SER A 529 -22.18 30.82 0.56
CA SER A 529 -23.43 30.86 1.30
C SER A 529 -23.66 32.25 1.92
N ASP A 530 -24.92 32.67 1.92
CA ASP A 530 -25.38 33.91 2.51
C ASP A 530 -26.71 33.65 3.25
N LEU A 531 -26.68 33.88 4.55
CA LEU A 531 -27.83 33.72 5.45
C LEU A 531 -28.61 35.03 5.66
N GLY A 532 -28.15 36.15 5.12
CA GLY A 532 -28.76 37.46 5.37
C GLY A 532 -28.88 37.76 6.86
N GLU A 533 -30.10 38.05 7.32
CA GLU A 533 -30.38 38.38 8.72
C GLU A 533 -30.48 37.18 9.66
N LEU A 534 -30.57 35.95 9.12
CA LEU A 534 -30.73 34.73 9.93
C LEU A 534 -29.50 34.43 10.81
N SER A 535 -28.30 34.76 10.35
CA SER A 535 -27.06 34.62 11.15
C SER A 535 -27.10 35.47 12.43
N ARG A 536 -27.67 36.68 12.34
CA ARG A 536 -27.88 37.60 13.47
C ARG A 536 -28.99 37.09 14.40
N LEU A 537 -30.07 36.52 13.86
CA LEU A 537 -31.14 35.87 14.65
C LEU A 537 -30.60 34.69 15.46
N TRP A 538 -29.72 33.89 14.87
CA TRP A 538 -29.12 32.71 15.50
C TRP A 538 -27.83 33.00 16.28
N HIS A 539 -27.41 34.27 16.38
CA HIS A 539 -26.26 34.71 17.19
C HIS A 539 -24.92 34.00 16.90
N PHE A 540 -24.59 33.78 15.62
CA PHE A 540 -23.26 33.30 15.22
C PHE A 540 -22.72 34.01 13.97
N ASN A 541 -21.40 33.99 13.82
CA ASN A 541 -20.67 34.56 12.70
C ASN A 541 -20.05 33.46 11.84
N TYR A 542 -20.13 33.62 10.52
CA TYR A 542 -19.56 32.77 9.49
C TYR A 542 -18.62 33.60 8.60
N PHE A 543 -17.48 33.04 8.19
CA PHE A 543 -16.38 33.77 7.53
C PHE A 543 -16.14 33.27 6.09
N PRO A 544 -16.98 33.67 5.11
CA PRO A 544 -16.92 33.16 3.73
C PRO A 544 -15.63 33.49 2.95
N GLU A 545 -14.83 34.41 3.46
CA GLU A 545 -13.54 34.82 2.90
C GLU A 545 -12.36 33.92 3.32
N ALA A 546 -12.56 33.01 4.27
CA ALA A 546 -11.51 32.16 4.82
C ALA A 546 -11.90 30.67 4.82
N VAL A 547 -10.89 29.83 4.57
CA VAL A 547 -10.96 28.36 4.67
C VAL A 547 -10.00 27.87 5.74
N VAL A 548 -10.37 26.79 6.41
CA VAL A 548 -9.55 26.11 7.40
C VAL A 548 -8.58 25.19 6.67
N ALA A 549 -7.30 25.36 6.96
CA ALA A 549 -6.26 24.41 6.60
C ALA A 549 -5.83 23.63 7.85
N ASP A 550 -5.89 22.29 7.81
CA ASP A 550 -5.50 21.41 8.92
C ASP A 550 -4.54 20.32 8.44
N LEU A 551 -3.25 20.53 8.70
CA LEU A 551 -2.21 19.57 8.38
C LEU A 551 -2.23 18.36 9.33
N GLY A 552 -2.74 18.52 10.55
CA GLY A 552 -2.85 17.43 11.52
C GLY A 552 -3.85 16.37 11.10
N ASN A 553 -4.88 16.74 10.34
CA ASN A 553 -5.92 15.84 9.87
C ASN A 553 -6.00 15.72 8.33
N SER A 554 -5.03 16.27 7.59
CA SER A 554 -5.00 16.26 6.11
C SER A 554 -5.03 14.85 5.50
N ILE A 555 -5.56 14.77 4.28
CA ILE A 555 -5.46 13.57 3.45
C ILE A 555 -4.31 13.68 2.44
N THR A 556 -3.82 12.53 1.96
CA THR A 556 -2.81 12.51 0.89
C THR A 556 -3.47 12.41 -0.47
N VAL A 557 -3.11 13.31 -1.38
CA VAL A 557 -3.64 13.39 -2.74
C VAL A 557 -2.54 13.30 -3.78
N ASP A 558 -2.92 12.88 -4.99
CA ASP A 558 -2.03 12.92 -6.15
C ASP A 558 -2.02 14.34 -6.73
N ALA A 559 -0.87 15.01 -6.62
CA ALA A 559 -0.63 16.35 -7.13
C ALA A 559 0.24 16.33 -8.40
N THR A 560 0.30 15.19 -9.09
CA THR A 560 1.11 14.98 -10.28
C THR A 560 0.54 15.76 -11.47
N THR A 561 1.28 16.75 -11.97
CA THR A 561 0.96 17.43 -13.23
C THR A 561 1.57 16.75 -14.45
N ASP A 562 2.62 15.93 -14.28
CA ASP A 562 3.28 15.18 -15.34
C ASP A 562 3.83 13.84 -14.83
N TYR A 563 3.07 12.77 -15.04
CA TYR A 563 3.42 11.41 -14.62
C TYR A 563 4.70 10.87 -15.27
N LYS A 564 5.06 11.35 -16.47
CA LYS A 564 6.25 10.84 -17.18
C LYS A 564 7.54 11.38 -16.58
N ASN A 565 7.51 12.56 -15.97
CA ASN A 565 8.71 13.23 -15.47
C ASN A 565 8.81 13.28 -13.93
N ASN A 566 7.70 13.49 -13.21
CA ASN A 566 7.71 13.62 -11.76
C ASN A 566 6.35 13.35 -11.09
N PRO A 567 6.02 12.07 -10.78
CA PRO A 567 4.88 11.78 -9.90
C PRO A 567 5.09 12.43 -8.53
N ASN A 568 4.10 13.19 -8.06
CA ASN A 568 4.16 13.97 -6.83
C ASN A 568 2.87 13.76 -6.00
N PHE A 569 3.00 13.07 -4.88
CA PHE A 569 1.94 12.98 -3.87
C PHE A 569 2.22 14.01 -2.76
N THR A 570 1.16 14.67 -2.29
CA THR A 570 1.26 15.71 -1.25
C THR A 570 0.09 15.61 -0.28
N GLN A 571 0.24 16.19 0.91
CA GLN A 571 -0.89 16.40 1.80
C GLN A 571 -1.75 17.55 1.26
N ASP A 572 -3.05 17.32 1.17
CA ASP A 572 -4.04 18.37 0.97
C ASP A 572 -4.50 18.86 2.33
N ILE A 573 -4.08 20.06 2.72
CA ILE A 573 -4.41 20.62 4.03
C ILE A 573 -5.81 21.25 4.07
N ILE A 574 -6.42 21.50 2.92
CA ILE A 574 -7.79 22.04 2.82
C ILE A 574 -8.80 20.89 2.88
N GLN A 575 -8.41 19.69 2.43
CA GLN A 575 -9.17 18.46 2.63
C GLN A 575 -8.67 17.68 3.85
N PHE A 576 -9.42 17.69 4.93
CA PHE A 576 -8.95 17.12 6.20
C PHE A 576 -10.07 16.40 6.94
N ALA A 577 -9.70 15.38 7.72
CA ALA A 577 -10.62 14.49 8.39
C ALA A 577 -10.48 14.52 9.93
N PRO A 578 -11.18 15.44 10.63
CA PRO A 578 -11.17 15.51 12.08
C PRO A 578 -11.58 14.19 12.74
N ARG A 579 -10.86 13.81 13.79
CA ARG A 579 -11.03 12.52 14.50
C ARG A 579 -10.67 12.63 15.98
N GLY A 580 -11.00 11.59 16.76
CA GLY A 580 -10.63 11.52 18.17
C GLY A 580 -11.19 12.68 18.99
N ASN A 581 -10.30 13.50 19.57
CA ASN A 581 -10.65 14.65 20.41
C ASN A 581 -11.13 15.88 19.61
N ASN A 582 -10.99 15.88 18.29
CA ASN A 582 -11.55 16.92 17.44
C ASN A 582 -13.08 16.82 17.28
N LEU A 583 -13.66 15.68 17.66
CA LEU A 583 -15.10 15.42 17.71
C LEU A 583 -15.56 15.47 19.17
N ASN A 584 -16.60 16.23 19.46
CA ASN A 584 -17.09 16.37 20.83
C ASN A 584 -17.82 15.09 21.29
N ARG A 585 -17.16 14.30 22.15
CA ARG A 585 -17.68 13.00 22.58
C ARG A 585 -18.82 13.08 23.59
N SER A 586 -19.09 14.25 24.18
CA SER A 586 -20.21 14.44 25.12
C SER A 586 -21.56 14.63 24.43
N GLU A 587 -21.54 15.04 23.17
CA GLU A 587 -22.73 15.38 22.40
C GLU A 587 -23.19 14.19 21.55
N PRO A 588 -24.48 13.82 21.56
CA PRO A 588 -25.00 12.68 20.80
C PRO A 588 -24.64 12.71 19.31
N GLU A 589 -24.61 13.90 18.72
CA GLU A 589 -24.33 14.14 17.30
C GLU A 589 -22.95 13.60 16.89
N THR A 590 -21.96 13.67 17.78
CA THR A 590 -20.55 13.33 17.52
C THR A 590 -20.00 12.23 18.45
N ALA A 591 -20.75 11.74 19.43
CA ALA A 591 -20.31 10.80 20.46
C ALA A 591 -19.65 9.53 19.91
N ARG A 592 -20.25 8.92 18.88
CA ARG A 592 -19.82 7.62 18.33
C ARG A 592 -19.12 7.71 16.97
N LEU A 593 -18.97 8.91 16.42
CA LEU A 593 -18.37 9.10 15.11
C LEU A 593 -16.84 8.93 15.18
N LYS A 594 -16.24 8.34 14.16
CA LYS A 594 -14.79 8.10 14.11
C LYS A 594 -14.05 9.25 13.44
N SER A 595 -14.49 9.59 12.24
CA SER A 595 -13.85 10.57 11.38
C SER A 595 -14.85 11.10 10.36
N ILE A 596 -14.78 12.40 10.08
CA ILE A 596 -15.59 13.09 9.08
C ILE A 596 -14.62 13.82 8.16
N LEU A 597 -14.73 13.68 6.84
CA LEU A 597 -13.88 14.43 5.90
C LEU A 597 -14.57 15.73 5.50
N PHE A 598 -13.88 16.85 5.69
CA PHE A 598 -14.28 18.16 5.20
C PHE A 598 -13.41 18.57 4.03
N ALA A 599 -13.96 19.38 3.13
CA ALA A 599 -13.24 20.02 2.05
C ALA A 599 -13.61 21.49 2.04
N SER A 600 -12.63 22.40 2.01
CA SER A 600 -12.92 23.84 1.91
C SER A 600 -13.76 24.41 3.08
N ALA A 601 -13.80 23.71 4.21
CA ALA A 601 -14.55 24.13 5.39
C ALA A 601 -14.07 25.48 5.93
N SER A 602 -15.01 26.33 6.33
CA SER A 602 -14.72 27.58 7.04
C SER A 602 -14.88 27.43 8.55
N VAL A 603 -14.94 28.54 9.27
CA VAL A 603 -15.03 28.61 10.72
C VAL A 603 -16.30 29.30 11.17
N LEU A 604 -16.86 28.82 12.28
CA LEU A 604 -17.98 29.42 13.01
C LEU A 604 -17.46 30.06 14.30
N LYS A 605 -17.98 31.25 14.64
CA LYS A 605 -17.72 31.88 15.93
C LYS A 605 -19.03 32.33 16.58
N PRO A 606 -19.17 32.22 17.92
CA PRO A 606 -20.31 32.80 18.61
C PRO A 606 -20.31 34.32 18.47
N ASP A 607 -21.50 34.91 18.49
CA ASP A 607 -21.65 36.36 18.68
C ASP A 607 -21.34 36.76 20.14
N SER A 608 -20.94 38.01 20.31
CA SER A 608 -20.60 38.64 21.59
C SER A 608 -21.79 38.88 22.54
N SER A 609 -23.03 38.70 22.08
CA SER A 609 -24.26 38.96 22.84
C SER A 609 -24.51 38.00 24.00
N GLY A 610 -24.00 36.77 23.96
CA GLY A 610 -24.22 35.76 25.00
C GLY A 610 -25.67 35.25 25.13
N ALA A 611 -26.50 35.50 24.11
CA ALA A 611 -27.91 35.10 24.06
C ALA A 611 -28.14 33.60 23.79
N VAL A 612 -27.10 32.90 23.33
CA VAL A 612 -27.15 31.48 22.98
C VAL A 612 -26.05 30.71 23.69
N ASP A 613 -26.29 29.43 23.95
CA ASP A 613 -25.24 28.47 24.28
C ASP A 613 -24.62 27.94 22.99
N PHE A 614 -23.34 28.24 22.78
CA PHE A 614 -22.56 27.79 21.63
C PHE A 614 -21.75 26.56 22.02
N VAL A 615 -22.20 25.38 21.59
CA VAL A 615 -21.57 24.09 21.88
C VAL A 615 -20.80 23.63 20.65
N PRO A 616 -19.46 23.61 20.67
CA PRO A 616 -18.67 23.11 19.54
C PRO A 616 -18.90 21.60 19.39
N LEU A 617 -19.28 21.16 18.21
CA LEU A 617 -19.43 19.74 17.87
C LEU A 617 -18.14 19.20 17.22
N ILE A 618 -17.58 19.96 16.27
CA ILE A 618 -16.40 19.57 15.49
C ILE A 618 -15.43 20.75 15.42
N LYS A 619 -14.16 20.47 15.72
CA LYS A 619 -13.07 21.45 15.71
C LYS A 619 -11.92 20.98 14.81
N ALA A 620 -11.20 21.91 14.21
CA ALA A 620 -9.93 21.62 13.56
C ALA A 620 -8.86 21.17 14.59
N GLY A 621 -7.82 20.49 14.11
CA GLY A 621 -6.63 20.13 14.89
C GLY A 621 -5.82 21.35 15.35
N ASN A 622 -4.94 21.15 16.33
CA ASN A 622 -4.04 22.21 16.79
C ASN A 622 -3.07 22.67 15.69
N ASN A 623 -2.69 21.77 14.78
CA ASN A 623 -1.85 22.08 13.62
C ASN A 623 -2.72 22.57 12.45
N SER A 624 -3.44 23.66 12.67
CA SER A 624 -4.34 24.28 11.69
C SER A 624 -4.13 25.79 11.58
N ALA A 625 -4.57 26.37 10.47
CA ALA A 625 -4.49 27.79 10.17
C ALA A 625 -5.72 28.22 9.35
N LEU A 626 -6.05 29.52 9.39
CA LEU A 626 -6.98 30.10 8.42
C LEU A 626 -6.20 30.56 7.18
N MET A 627 -6.71 30.22 6.00
CA MET A 627 -6.17 30.65 4.71
C MET A 627 -7.25 31.42 3.93
N PRO A 628 -6.88 32.35 3.03
CA PRO A 628 -7.85 33.01 2.18
C PRO A 628 -8.58 32.00 1.29
N ALA A 629 -9.91 32.08 1.17
CA ALA A 629 -10.72 31.19 0.32
C ALA A 629 -10.29 31.21 -1.16
N ASP A 630 -9.61 32.27 -1.58
CA ASP A 630 -8.99 32.40 -2.90
C ASP A 630 -8.02 31.27 -3.27
N VAL A 631 -7.42 30.57 -2.29
CA VAL A 631 -6.53 29.43 -2.57
C VAL A 631 -7.29 28.30 -3.28
N VAL A 632 -8.56 28.10 -2.89
CA VAL A 632 -9.46 27.12 -3.50
C VAL A 632 -10.06 27.67 -4.78
N ARG A 633 -10.54 28.94 -4.78
CA ARG A 633 -11.18 29.55 -5.96
C ARG A 633 -10.28 29.58 -7.20
N ARG A 634 -8.97 29.72 -7.01
CA ARG A 634 -7.98 29.72 -8.09
C ARG A 634 -7.54 28.32 -8.52
N GLY A 635 -8.00 27.27 -7.84
CA GLY A 635 -7.57 25.89 -8.08
C GLY A 635 -6.07 25.69 -7.87
N MET A 636 -5.49 26.31 -6.84
CA MET A 636 -4.06 26.13 -6.57
C MET A 636 -3.75 24.66 -6.28
N ASN A 637 -2.61 24.20 -6.77
CA ASN A 637 -2.17 22.84 -6.50
C ASN A 637 -1.94 22.65 -4.98
N PRO A 638 -2.42 21.56 -4.36
CA PRO A 638 -2.26 21.33 -2.92
C PRO A 638 -0.82 21.42 -2.42
N SER A 639 0.16 21.08 -3.27
CA SER A 639 1.58 21.20 -2.93
C SER A 639 2.07 22.64 -2.82
N ASP A 640 1.45 23.59 -3.53
CA ASP A 640 1.75 25.02 -3.42
C ASP A 640 1.05 25.63 -2.20
N ILE A 641 -0.19 25.22 -1.90
CA ILE A 641 -0.93 25.66 -0.70
C ILE A 641 -0.16 25.28 0.57
N LEU A 642 0.38 24.06 0.63
CA LEU A 642 1.19 23.58 1.75
C LEU A 642 2.45 24.43 2.00
N ARG A 643 3.04 25.06 0.97
CA ARG A 643 4.23 25.91 1.15
C ARG A 643 3.95 27.19 1.94
N TRP A 644 2.71 27.67 1.93
CA TRP A 644 2.31 28.90 2.63
C TRP A 644 1.64 28.62 3.98
N PHE A 645 1.46 27.35 4.32
CA PHE A 645 0.84 26.95 5.57
C PHE A 645 1.73 27.25 6.79
N LYS A 646 1.17 27.96 7.77
CA LYS A 646 1.77 28.17 9.09
C LYS A 646 0.69 28.03 10.15
N PRO A 647 0.81 27.09 11.10
CA PRO A 647 -0.21 26.91 12.12
C PRO A 647 -0.28 28.14 13.04
N ASP A 648 -1.48 28.56 13.40
CA ASP A 648 -1.74 29.70 14.29
C ASP A 648 -2.12 29.27 15.72
N ASN A 649 -2.26 27.96 15.96
CA ASN A 649 -2.69 27.34 17.24
C ASN A 649 -4.02 27.89 17.82
N GLN A 650 -4.84 28.58 17.02
CA GLN A 650 -6.15 29.05 17.44
C GLN A 650 -7.20 27.97 17.24
N GLU A 651 -8.17 27.89 18.15
CA GLU A 651 -9.31 27.00 18.00
C GLU A 651 -10.19 27.44 16.82
N LYS A 652 -10.51 26.49 15.93
CA LYS A 652 -11.36 26.71 14.76
C LYS A 652 -12.51 25.73 14.83
N VAL A 653 -13.72 26.24 15.07
CA VAL A 653 -14.94 25.44 15.15
C VAL A 653 -15.55 25.33 13.76
N ILE A 654 -15.72 24.11 13.27
CA ILE A 654 -16.26 23.82 11.93
C ILE A 654 -17.75 23.56 12.01
N ALA A 655 -18.18 22.85 13.07
CA ALA A 655 -19.59 22.60 13.35
C ALA A 655 -19.92 22.92 14.81
N ALA A 656 -21.07 23.56 15.04
CA ALA A 656 -21.54 23.93 16.36
C ALA A 656 -23.05 23.74 16.51
N LYS A 657 -23.47 23.36 17.71
CA LYS A 657 -24.86 23.40 18.16
C LYS A 657 -25.11 24.70 18.92
N ILE A 658 -26.14 25.40 18.53
CA ILE A 658 -26.50 26.73 18.99
C ILE A 658 -27.88 26.63 19.62
N ILE A 659 -27.96 26.87 20.93
CA ILE A 659 -29.19 26.69 21.70
C ILE A 659 -29.62 28.06 22.25
N SER A 660 -30.86 28.46 21.97
CA SER A 660 -31.44 29.67 22.54
C SER A 660 -31.51 29.59 24.06
N ARG A 661 -31.04 30.63 24.76
CA ARG A 661 -31.26 30.78 26.21
C ARG A 661 -32.63 31.38 26.53
N ASP A 662 -33.33 31.91 25.53
CA ASP A 662 -34.68 32.42 25.70
C ASP A 662 -35.69 31.26 25.75
N LEU A 663 -36.17 30.96 26.96
CA LEU A 663 -37.17 29.91 27.18
C LEU A 663 -38.54 30.22 26.56
N GLN A 664 -38.83 31.49 26.24
CA GLN A 664 -40.08 31.88 25.58
C GLN A 664 -39.99 31.72 24.05
N ARG A 665 -38.78 31.71 23.51
CA ARG A 665 -38.48 31.52 22.08
C ARG A 665 -37.35 30.50 21.92
N PRO A 666 -37.58 29.24 22.33
CA PRO A 666 -36.54 28.23 22.30
C PRO A 666 -36.32 27.77 20.86
N PHE A 667 -35.09 27.86 20.37
CA PHE A 667 -34.70 27.26 19.10
C PHE A 667 -33.36 26.54 19.26
N THR A 668 -33.13 25.52 18.44
CA THR A 668 -31.83 24.88 18.30
C THR A 668 -31.40 24.89 16.83
N VAL A 669 -30.18 25.36 16.59
CA VAL A 669 -29.56 25.33 15.25
C VAL A 669 -28.27 24.56 15.30
N ILE A 670 -28.10 23.58 14.42
CA ILE A 670 -26.80 22.98 14.17
C ILE A 670 -26.26 23.63 12.89
N ALA A 671 -25.15 24.35 13.00
CA ALA A 671 -24.49 24.99 11.88
C ALA A 671 -23.18 24.24 11.54
N VAL A 672 -22.93 24.03 10.26
CA VAL A 672 -21.73 23.40 9.70
C VAL A 672 -21.17 24.32 8.63
N ALA A 673 -19.89 24.66 8.73
CA ALA A 673 -19.21 25.59 7.81
C ALA A 673 -18.68 24.93 6.53
N ASP A 674 -19.24 23.80 6.13
CA ASP A 674 -18.97 23.10 4.88
C ASP A 674 -20.26 22.45 4.36
N THR A 675 -20.44 22.37 3.04
CA THR A 675 -21.49 21.58 2.39
C THR A 675 -20.92 20.44 1.55
N ASP A 676 -19.68 20.52 1.09
CA ASP A 676 -19.08 19.48 0.24
C ASP A 676 -18.96 18.14 0.97
N PHE A 677 -18.81 18.13 2.29
CA PHE A 677 -18.71 16.92 3.08
C PHE A 677 -19.91 15.96 2.98
N ILE A 678 -21.10 16.43 2.55
CA ILE A 678 -22.28 15.57 2.36
C ILE A 678 -22.37 14.96 0.95
N TYR A 679 -21.52 15.38 0.03
CA TYR A 679 -21.49 14.87 -1.33
C TYR A 679 -20.86 13.47 -1.42
N ASP A 680 -21.44 12.60 -2.25
CA ASP A 680 -21.24 11.16 -2.21
C ASP A 680 -19.77 10.73 -2.32
N SER A 681 -18.95 11.40 -3.15
CA SER A 681 -17.56 11.02 -3.37
C SER A 681 -16.64 11.26 -2.17
N PHE A 682 -17.01 12.12 -1.23
CA PHE A 682 -16.18 12.45 -0.07
C PHE A 682 -16.26 11.41 1.04
N TRP A 683 -17.40 10.72 1.18
CA TRP A 683 -17.64 9.85 2.33
C TRP A 683 -18.12 8.45 1.97
N THR A 684 -18.41 8.18 0.71
CA THR A 684 -18.85 6.88 0.24
C THR A 684 -18.01 6.34 -0.90
N ARG A 685 -18.04 5.01 -1.04
CA ARG A 685 -17.63 4.33 -2.26
C ARG A 685 -18.85 3.63 -2.84
N SER A 686 -19.23 4.02 -4.05
CA SER A 686 -20.19 3.23 -4.82
C SER A 686 -19.51 1.96 -5.30
N SER A 687 -20.06 0.82 -4.93
CA SER A 687 -19.72 -0.48 -5.50
C SER A 687 -20.92 -1.00 -6.27
N SER A 688 -20.71 -1.89 -7.21
CA SER A 688 -21.80 -2.49 -7.98
C SER A 688 -21.63 -3.99 -8.06
N ILE A 689 -22.74 -4.70 -7.88
CA ILE A 689 -22.86 -6.10 -8.24
C ILE A 689 -23.95 -6.14 -9.32
N LEU A 690 -23.61 -6.61 -10.52
CA LEU A 690 -24.45 -6.48 -11.72
C LEU A 690 -24.78 -4.98 -11.99
N ASP A 691 -26.03 -4.66 -12.34
CA ASP A 691 -26.49 -3.31 -12.68
C ASP A 691 -26.96 -2.48 -11.47
N ARG A 692 -26.88 -3.02 -10.25
CA ARG A 692 -27.28 -2.29 -9.03
C ARG A 692 -26.08 -1.84 -8.22
N ARG A 693 -26.05 -0.54 -7.95
CA ARG A 693 -25.06 0.12 -7.10
C ARG A 693 -25.48 0.02 -5.64
N TYR A 694 -24.54 -0.26 -4.76
CA TYR A 694 -24.69 -0.12 -3.32
C TYR A 694 -23.56 0.75 -2.78
N THR A 695 -23.84 1.39 -1.66
CA THR A 695 -22.97 2.39 -1.08
C THR A 695 -22.28 1.83 0.16
N VAL A 696 -20.95 1.85 0.14
CA VAL A 696 -20.12 1.53 1.31
C VAL A 696 -19.66 2.85 1.93
N PRO A 697 -20.10 3.19 3.15
CA PRO A 697 -19.60 4.37 3.84
C PRO A 697 -18.12 4.16 4.19
N LEU A 698 -17.28 5.09 3.75
CA LEU A 698 -15.87 5.15 4.10
C LEU A 698 -15.65 5.95 5.39
N LEU A 699 -16.51 6.95 5.62
CA LEU A 699 -16.44 7.90 6.72
C LEU A 699 -17.84 8.13 7.32
N ASP A 700 -17.87 8.81 8.47
CA ASP A 700 -19.08 9.02 9.26
C ASP A 700 -19.86 10.29 8.89
N ASN A 701 -19.57 10.92 7.75
CA ASN A 701 -20.24 12.15 7.30
C ASN A 701 -21.77 12.01 7.25
N GLY A 702 -22.28 10.93 6.64
CA GLY A 702 -23.71 10.67 6.61
C GLY A 702 -24.31 10.38 7.99
N ASN A 703 -23.58 9.65 8.84
CA ASN A 703 -23.99 9.37 10.23
C ASN A 703 -24.11 10.66 11.04
N PHE A 704 -23.22 11.65 10.83
CA PHE A 704 -23.30 12.95 11.48
C PHE A 704 -24.59 13.70 11.12
N ILE A 705 -24.94 13.80 9.84
CA ILE A 705 -26.18 14.46 9.40
C ILE A 705 -27.40 13.78 10.00
N LEU A 706 -27.47 12.44 9.94
CA LEU A 706 -28.59 11.70 10.50
C LEU A 706 -28.69 11.88 12.02
N ASN A 707 -27.57 11.88 12.74
CA ASN A 707 -27.54 12.13 14.18
C ASN A 707 -27.94 13.58 14.52
N ALA A 708 -27.51 14.56 13.72
CA ALA A 708 -27.89 15.96 13.88
C ALA A 708 -29.40 16.15 13.71
N LEU A 709 -30.00 15.57 12.65
CA LEU A 709 -31.44 15.62 12.43
C LEU A 709 -32.23 14.92 13.56
N GLU A 710 -31.78 13.76 14.04
CA GLU A 710 -32.41 13.06 15.16
C GLU A 710 -32.33 13.84 16.48
N SER A 711 -31.18 14.45 16.75
CA SER A 711 -31.00 15.30 17.91
C SER A 711 -31.92 16.53 17.86
N LEU A 712 -32.08 17.13 16.67
CA LEU A 712 -32.98 18.27 16.47
C LEU A 712 -34.46 17.87 16.55
N SER A 713 -34.84 16.63 16.22
CA SER A 713 -36.20 16.13 16.42
C SER A 713 -36.52 15.75 17.86
N GLY A 714 -35.52 15.77 18.75
CA GLY A 714 -35.67 15.37 20.16
C GLY A 714 -35.83 13.87 20.36
N THR A 715 -35.43 13.05 19.38
CA THR A 715 -35.51 11.58 19.45
C THR A 715 -34.11 10.98 19.35
N GLU A 716 -33.67 10.22 20.36
CA GLU A 716 -32.37 9.51 20.36
C GLU A 716 -32.58 7.99 20.24
N ASN A 717 -33.15 7.56 19.12
CA ASN A 717 -33.50 6.17 18.88
C ASN A 717 -32.33 5.40 18.26
N LEU A 718 -31.57 5.98 17.34
CA LEU A 718 -30.51 5.29 16.57
C LEU A 718 -29.10 5.87 16.75
N THR A 719 -28.91 6.95 17.49
CA THR A 719 -27.63 7.64 17.63
C THR A 719 -26.50 6.76 18.17
N ASP A 720 -26.78 5.90 19.16
CA ASP A 720 -25.80 4.96 19.74
C ASP A 720 -25.45 3.77 18.82
N LEU A 721 -26.26 3.54 17.79
CA LEU A 721 -26.10 2.46 16.82
C LEU A 721 -25.17 2.90 15.67
N ARG A 722 -25.31 4.16 15.22
CA ARG A 722 -24.55 4.72 14.10
C ARG A 722 -23.10 4.98 14.51
N GLY A 723 -22.15 4.45 13.73
CA GLY A 723 -20.71 4.57 14.00
C GLY A 723 -20.13 3.50 14.93
N LYS A 724 -20.95 2.55 15.43
CA LYS A 724 -20.50 1.43 16.26
C LYS A 724 -19.77 0.36 15.44
N THR A 725 -18.52 0.63 15.10
CA THR A 725 -17.64 -0.26 14.35
C THR A 725 -16.24 -0.27 14.99
N SER A 726 -15.43 -1.31 14.77
CA SER A 726 -14.09 -1.45 15.37
C SER A 726 -13.23 -0.22 15.12
N ALA A 727 -12.71 0.42 16.17
CA ALA A 727 -11.87 1.62 16.01
C ALA A 727 -10.59 1.32 15.23
N ASP A 728 -10.20 2.24 14.35
CA ASP A 728 -8.87 2.21 13.73
C ASP A 728 -7.86 2.68 14.78
N ARG A 729 -6.83 1.87 15.06
CA ARG A 729 -5.89 2.10 16.17
C ARG A 729 -4.48 2.19 15.61
N PRO A 730 -4.13 3.24 14.85
CA PRO A 730 -2.80 3.34 14.27
C PRO A 730 -1.72 3.55 15.34
N PHE A 731 -0.46 3.35 14.96
CA PHE A 731 0.68 3.84 15.73
C PHE A 731 0.71 5.38 15.68
N ALA A 732 -0.11 6.02 16.51
CA ALA A 732 -0.36 7.47 16.51
C ALA A 732 0.94 8.30 16.52
N ASP A 733 1.93 7.90 17.32
CA ASP A 733 3.21 8.62 17.39
C ASP A 733 4.04 8.46 16.12
N ILE A 734 4.03 7.27 15.51
CA ILE A 734 4.71 7.02 14.23
C ILE A 734 4.01 7.78 13.11
N GLU A 735 2.67 7.79 13.08
CA GLU A 735 1.89 8.56 12.11
C GLU A 735 2.15 10.06 12.24
N LYS A 736 2.21 10.58 13.47
CA LYS A 736 2.60 11.97 13.72
C LYS A 736 4.01 12.24 13.19
N MET A 737 4.98 11.38 13.49
CA MET A 737 6.35 11.53 12.98
C MET A 737 6.42 11.44 11.45
N ARG A 738 5.65 10.55 10.81
CA ARG A 738 5.55 10.48 9.35
C ARG A 738 5.09 11.82 8.78
N ARG A 739 4.06 12.43 9.37
CA ARG A 739 3.52 13.72 8.93
C ARG A 739 4.50 14.87 9.15
N ASP A 740 5.12 14.95 10.32
CA ASP A 740 6.10 15.99 10.65
C ASP A 740 7.33 15.88 9.72
N ASN A 741 7.83 14.65 9.50
CA ASN A 741 8.93 14.40 8.57
C ASN A 741 8.53 14.78 7.14
N GLN A 742 7.32 14.43 6.70
CA GLN A 742 6.80 14.79 5.38
C GLN A 742 6.71 16.30 5.18
N LEU A 743 6.25 17.06 6.18
CA LEU A 743 6.24 18.52 6.14
C LEU A 743 7.64 19.09 5.99
N GLN A 744 8.56 18.68 6.87
CA GLN A 744 9.96 19.14 6.82
C GLN A 744 10.63 18.80 5.49
N PHE A 745 10.36 17.61 4.96
CA PHE A 745 10.83 17.20 3.66
C PHE A 745 10.26 18.07 2.54
N LYS A 746 8.97 18.38 2.55
CA LYS A 746 8.36 19.24 1.52
C LYS A 746 8.93 20.66 1.55
N LEU A 747 9.21 21.20 2.74
CA LEU A 747 9.90 22.48 2.90
C LEU A 747 11.31 22.45 2.30
N LYS A 748 12.13 21.44 2.67
CA LYS A 748 13.48 21.23 2.10
C LYS A 748 13.45 20.96 0.59
N GLU A 749 12.50 20.16 0.12
CA GLU A 749 12.29 19.82 -1.30
C GLU A 749 12.00 21.09 -2.10
N SER A 750 11.12 21.96 -1.62
CA SER A 750 10.83 23.26 -2.23
C SER A 750 12.06 24.16 -2.33
N GLU A 751 12.84 24.27 -1.25
CA GLU A 751 14.07 25.07 -1.23
C GLU A 751 15.09 24.57 -2.26
N ILE A 752 15.26 23.25 -2.38
CA ILE A 752 16.15 22.64 -3.36
C ILE A 752 15.64 22.85 -4.78
N PHE A 753 14.34 22.70 -5.04
CA PHE A 753 13.76 22.95 -6.35
C PHE A 753 13.91 24.41 -6.79
N GLU A 754 13.78 25.35 -5.86
CA GLU A 754 14.03 26.77 -6.15
C GLU A 754 15.49 26.98 -6.57
N LYS A 755 16.45 26.41 -5.83
CA LYS A 755 17.87 26.44 -6.20
C LYS A 755 18.15 25.78 -7.55
N ILE A 756 17.48 24.67 -7.86
CA ILE A 756 17.58 24.00 -9.17
C ILE A 756 17.05 24.91 -10.28
N ASN A 757 15.90 25.54 -10.10
CA ASN A 757 15.29 26.42 -11.10
C ASN A 757 16.13 27.68 -11.31
N GLN A 758 16.66 28.29 -10.23
CA GLN A 758 17.62 29.39 -10.32
C GLN A 758 18.89 28.98 -11.08
N THR A 759 19.41 27.77 -10.83
CA THR A 759 20.60 27.25 -11.53
C THR A 759 20.31 26.96 -13.01
N LYS A 760 19.13 26.41 -13.34
CA LYS A 760 18.68 26.21 -14.72
C LYS A 760 18.48 27.53 -15.46
N ALA A 761 17.92 28.55 -14.80
CA ALA A 761 17.77 29.88 -15.36
C ALA A 761 19.12 30.51 -15.70
N LYS A 762 20.10 30.42 -14.79
CA LYS A 762 21.49 30.86 -15.02
C LYS A 762 22.16 30.11 -16.18
N LEU A 763 21.92 28.80 -16.30
CA LEU A 763 22.39 28.03 -17.47
C LEU A 763 21.74 28.53 -18.75
N SER A 764 20.42 28.70 -18.77
CA SER A 764 19.65 29.21 -19.91
C SER A 764 20.15 30.59 -20.36
N GLU A 765 20.49 31.47 -19.42
CA GLU A 765 21.08 32.78 -19.70
C GLU A 765 22.40 32.67 -20.48
N ILE A 766 23.27 31.71 -20.14
CA ILE A 766 24.53 31.44 -20.87
C ILE A 766 24.24 30.92 -22.29
N TRP A 767 23.25 30.04 -22.44
CA TRP A 767 22.83 29.54 -23.76
C TRP A 767 22.23 30.65 -24.63
N ASN A 768 21.40 31.51 -24.05
CA ASN A 768 20.80 32.66 -24.72
C ASN A 768 21.86 33.70 -25.10
N LYS A 769 22.85 33.94 -24.24
CA LYS A 769 23.99 34.81 -24.54
C LYS A 769 24.82 34.29 -25.73
N LYS A 770 25.09 32.99 -25.79
CA LYS A 770 25.73 32.35 -26.95
C LYS A 770 24.92 32.56 -28.25
N SER A 771 23.61 32.34 -28.18
CA SER A 771 22.71 32.48 -29.33
C SER A 771 22.60 33.94 -29.80
N PHE A 772 22.59 34.88 -28.85
CA PHE A 772 22.52 36.32 -29.14
C PHE A 772 23.82 36.85 -29.78
N GLU A 773 24.98 36.33 -29.36
CA GLU A 773 26.29 36.72 -29.92
C GLU A 773 26.67 35.97 -31.21
N GLY A 774 25.78 35.11 -31.75
CA GLY A 774 26.01 34.39 -33.01
C GLY A 774 27.22 33.44 -33.00
N ARG A 775 27.64 32.96 -31.82
CA ARG A 775 28.82 32.11 -31.65
C ARG A 775 28.47 30.62 -31.75
N ASP A 776 29.18 29.87 -32.59
CA ASP A 776 29.01 28.41 -32.69
C ASP A 776 29.55 27.62 -31.48
N LEU A 777 30.53 28.19 -30.77
CA LEU A 777 31.29 27.54 -29.71
C LEU A 777 31.22 28.36 -28.40
N PHE A 778 31.16 27.65 -27.25
CA PHE A 778 31.32 28.26 -25.93
C PHE A 778 32.80 28.56 -25.66
N SER A 779 33.10 29.65 -24.96
CA SER A 779 34.45 29.97 -24.51
C SER A 779 34.93 29.01 -23.39
N ALA A 780 36.24 28.95 -23.15
CA ALA A 780 36.81 28.11 -22.09
C ALA A 780 36.26 28.48 -20.70
N ASP A 781 36.06 29.77 -20.43
CA ASP A 781 35.50 30.27 -19.17
C ASP A 781 34.01 29.92 -19.04
N GLU A 782 33.23 30.04 -20.12
CA GLU A 782 31.81 29.63 -20.14
C GLU A 782 31.66 28.11 -19.95
N LEU A 783 32.54 27.31 -20.54
CA LEU A 783 32.57 25.86 -20.33
C LEU A 783 32.90 25.50 -18.87
N ALA A 784 33.81 26.23 -18.23
CA ALA A 784 34.12 26.05 -16.81
C ALA A 784 32.93 26.41 -15.91
N VAL A 785 32.22 27.50 -16.23
CA VAL A 785 30.99 27.93 -15.52
C VAL A 785 29.85 26.93 -15.73
N ILE A 786 29.63 26.45 -16.96
CA ILE A 786 28.64 25.40 -17.26
C ILE A 786 28.98 24.12 -16.50
N ALA A 787 30.25 23.71 -16.46
CA ALA A 787 30.68 22.54 -15.69
C ALA A 787 30.46 22.71 -14.18
N ASN A 788 30.61 23.94 -13.64
CA ASN A 788 30.32 24.24 -12.25
C ASN A 788 28.80 24.17 -11.96
N TYR A 789 27.96 24.80 -12.80
CA TYR A 789 26.52 24.72 -12.64
C TYR A 789 25.97 23.30 -12.83
N ARG A 790 26.54 22.50 -13.72
CA ARG A 790 26.22 21.06 -13.84
C ARG A 790 26.56 20.32 -12.53
N ARG A 791 27.75 20.54 -11.97
CA ARG A 791 28.14 19.97 -10.66
C ARG A 791 27.21 20.40 -9.53
N GLN A 792 26.81 21.67 -9.49
CA GLN A 792 25.86 22.19 -8.52
C GLN A 792 24.46 21.57 -8.68
N LEU A 793 24.02 21.35 -9.92
CA LEU A 793 22.74 20.73 -10.19
C LEU A 793 22.74 19.24 -9.80
N ASP A 794 23.87 18.54 -10.00
CA ASP A 794 24.05 17.18 -9.52
C ASP A 794 24.14 17.11 -7.99
N SER A 795 24.80 18.06 -7.33
CA SER A 795 24.84 18.10 -5.87
C SER A 795 23.45 18.35 -5.28
N LEU A 796 22.67 19.30 -5.83
CA LEU A 796 21.30 19.57 -5.40
C LEU A 796 20.38 18.34 -5.60
N ARG A 797 20.58 17.56 -6.66
CA ARG A 797 19.85 16.29 -6.88
C ARG A 797 20.24 15.23 -5.85
N LEU A 798 21.52 15.13 -5.51
CA LEU A 798 22.00 14.22 -4.46
C LEU A 798 21.46 14.62 -3.09
N ASP A 799 21.42 15.92 -2.78
CA ASP A 799 20.84 16.44 -1.54
C ASP A 799 19.35 16.11 -1.44
N LEU A 800 18.60 16.23 -2.54
CA LEU A 800 17.19 15.83 -2.60
C LEU A 800 17.01 14.33 -2.35
N ALA A 801 17.86 13.50 -2.94
CA ALA A 801 17.84 12.05 -2.71
C ALA A 801 18.24 11.68 -1.27
N ALA A 802 19.22 12.37 -0.69
CA ALA A 802 19.63 12.20 0.70
C ALA A 802 18.51 12.58 1.67
N ASN A 803 17.85 13.72 1.46
CA ASN A 803 16.70 14.15 2.25
C ASN A 803 15.53 13.15 2.18
N ARG A 804 15.28 12.54 1.00
CA ARG A 804 14.28 11.46 0.87
C ARG A 804 14.61 10.22 1.69
N LYS A 805 15.90 9.91 1.86
CA LYS A 805 16.36 8.79 2.70
C LYS A 805 16.29 9.11 4.19
N GLU A 806 16.58 10.37 4.55
CA GLU A 806 16.53 10.85 5.94
C GLU A 806 15.10 10.77 6.54
N LEU A 807 14.07 11.02 5.72
CA LEU A 807 12.63 10.93 6.08
C LEU A 807 12.25 9.73 6.95
N ASN A 808 12.78 8.55 6.61
CA ASN A 808 12.41 7.29 7.26
C ASN A 808 13.40 6.87 8.33
N THR A 809 14.55 7.53 8.46
CA THR A 809 15.62 7.09 9.36
C THR A 809 15.15 7.07 10.82
N ASN A 810 14.40 8.09 11.24
CA ASN A 810 13.82 8.14 12.60
C ASN A 810 12.81 7.00 12.85
N ILE A 811 11.98 6.69 11.85
CA ILE A 811 10.98 5.61 11.94
C ILE A 811 11.68 4.25 11.94
N GLU A 812 12.71 4.07 11.13
CA GLU A 812 13.55 2.87 11.10
C GLU A 812 14.27 2.67 12.44
N HIS A 813 14.76 3.74 13.07
CA HIS A 813 15.34 3.66 14.41
C HIS A 813 14.32 3.19 15.45
N ILE A 814 13.10 3.73 15.46
CA ILE A 814 12.02 3.27 16.34
C ILE A 814 11.68 1.81 16.05
N ALA A 815 11.56 1.44 14.77
CA ALA A 815 11.27 0.07 14.38
C ALA A 815 12.36 -0.91 14.84
N ASN A 816 13.63 -0.53 14.71
CA ASN A 816 14.76 -1.31 15.18
C ASN A 816 14.83 -1.38 16.71
N LEU A 817 14.51 -0.29 17.42
CA LEU A 817 14.41 -0.28 18.88
C LEU A 817 13.31 -1.22 19.35
N VAL A 818 12.14 -1.17 18.71
CA VAL A 818 11.01 -2.02 19.06
C VAL A 818 11.30 -3.49 18.71
N LYS A 819 12.01 -3.80 17.62
CA LYS A 819 12.57 -5.14 17.36
C LYS A 819 13.52 -5.57 18.47
N LEU A 820 14.44 -4.69 18.88
CA LEU A 820 15.42 -4.95 19.93
C LEU A 820 14.75 -5.28 21.27
N VAL A 821 13.81 -4.43 21.70
CA VAL A 821 13.10 -4.55 22.97
C VAL A 821 12.21 -5.80 23.00
N ASN A 822 11.48 -6.07 21.92
CA ASN A 822 10.49 -7.15 21.94
C ASN A 822 11.04 -8.53 21.57
N ILE A 823 12.07 -8.59 20.73
CA ILE A 823 12.64 -9.87 20.29
C ILE A 823 13.86 -10.24 21.13
N TYR A 824 14.78 -9.30 21.38
CA TYR A 824 16.12 -9.65 21.87
C TYR A 824 16.37 -9.30 23.35
N LEU A 825 15.70 -8.29 23.91
CA LEU A 825 15.97 -7.81 25.28
C LEU A 825 15.81 -8.90 26.34
N LEU A 826 14.63 -9.52 26.44
CA LEU A 826 14.39 -10.54 27.47
C LEU A 826 15.21 -11.82 27.24
N PRO A 827 15.31 -12.37 26.02
CA PRO A 827 16.26 -13.45 25.74
C PRO A 827 17.70 -13.12 26.15
N GLY A 828 18.16 -11.89 25.89
CA GLY A 828 19.48 -11.40 26.30
C GLY A 828 19.65 -11.37 27.81
N ILE A 829 18.66 -10.87 28.56
CA ILE A 829 18.66 -10.87 30.02
C ILE A 829 18.71 -12.30 30.58
N LEU A 830 17.93 -13.22 30.01
CA LEU A 830 17.94 -14.63 30.41
C LEU A 830 19.28 -15.32 30.11
N LEU A 831 19.89 -15.05 28.96
CA LEU A 831 21.22 -15.55 28.59
C LEU A 831 22.30 -15.04 29.54
N LEU A 832 22.27 -13.74 29.86
CA LEU A 832 23.21 -13.13 30.79
C LEU A 832 23.04 -13.69 32.20
N GLY A 833 21.81 -13.83 32.68
CA GLY A 833 21.49 -14.46 33.96
C GLY A 833 22.01 -15.90 34.04
N LEU A 834 21.85 -16.68 32.96
CA LEU A 834 22.38 -18.04 32.86
C LEU A 834 23.92 -18.05 32.89
N ALA A 835 24.57 -17.15 32.16
CA ALA A 835 26.03 -17.03 32.15
C ALA A 835 26.59 -16.67 33.54
N VAL A 836 25.98 -15.69 34.21
CA VAL A 836 26.33 -15.29 35.59
C VAL A 836 26.13 -16.45 36.57
N TYR A 837 25.00 -17.16 36.47
CA TYR A 837 24.75 -18.35 37.30
C TYR A 837 25.83 -19.43 37.11
N LEU A 838 26.23 -19.71 35.87
CA LEU A 838 27.29 -20.66 35.56
C LEU A 838 28.67 -20.20 36.09
N LEU A 839 28.95 -18.88 36.05
CA LEU A 839 30.19 -18.30 36.57
C LEU A 839 30.26 -18.28 38.11
N LEU A 840 29.13 -18.02 38.78
CA LEU A 840 29.03 -18.00 40.24
C LEU A 840 29.06 -19.40 40.86
N ARG A 841 28.73 -20.45 40.10
CA ARG A 841 28.81 -21.86 40.53
C ARG A 841 30.23 -22.45 40.48
N ARG A 842 31.27 -21.66 40.74
CA ARG A 842 32.63 -22.18 40.97
C ARG A 842 32.59 -23.21 42.13
N PRO A 843 32.95 -24.48 41.92
CA PRO A 843 33.03 -25.43 43.03
C PRO A 843 34.22 -25.07 43.91
N ARG A 844 33.97 -24.66 45.16
CA ARG A 844 34.95 -24.78 46.23
C ARG A 844 35.01 -26.25 46.62
N THR A 845 35.91 -27.01 45.98
CA THR A 845 36.82 -28.06 46.53
C THR A 845 37.16 -29.17 45.51
N SER A 846 38.48 -29.45 45.47
CA SER A 846 39.26 -30.60 44.95
C SER A 846 39.03 -31.16 43.54
N GLY A 847 40.01 -30.91 42.65
CA GLY A 847 40.80 -31.98 42.02
C GLY A 847 40.19 -32.86 40.91
N GLY A 848 38.95 -32.64 40.47
CA GLY A 848 38.36 -33.37 39.34
C GLY A 848 38.35 -32.54 38.06
N LYS A 849 38.96 -33.04 36.97
CA LYS A 849 38.89 -32.41 35.63
C LYS A 849 37.43 -32.13 35.25
N PHE A 850 37.13 -30.86 35.02
CA PHE A 850 35.80 -30.35 34.64
C PHE A 850 35.35 -30.96 33.31
N ARG A 851 34.57 -32.04 33.34
CA ARG A 851 33.91 -32.59 32.15
C ARG A 851 32.61 -31.83 31.91
N ILE A 852 32.66 -30.82 31.04
CA ILE A 852 31.45 -30.19 30.49
C ILE A 852 30.62 -31.28 29.83
N ASN A 853 29.34 -31.39 30.19
CA ASN A 853 28.43 -32.33 29.55
C ASN A 853 28.36 -32.00 28.05
N ALA A 854 28.97 -32.84 27.21
CA ALA A 854 29.02 -32.66 25.76
C ALA A 854 27.67 -32.35 25.10
N PRO A 855 26.51 -32.89 25.56
CA PRO A 855 25.20 -32.52 25.00
C PRO A 855 24.81 -31.06 25.27
N LEU A 856 25.22 -30.51 26.42
CA LEU A 856 24.84 -29.19 26.89
C LEU A 856 25.68 -28.10 26.19
N LEU A 857 26.95 -28.39 25.93
CA LEU A 857 27.81 -27.57 25.07
C LEU A 857 27.27 -27.57 23.63
N LYS A 858 26.85 -28.72 23.10
CA LYS A 858 26.26 -28.83 21.75
C LYS A 858 24.94 -28.06 21.61
N LEU A 859 24.07 -28.07 22.63
CA LEU A 859 22.83 -27.28 22.62
C LEU A 859 23.09 -25.77 22.79
N GLY A 860 24.04 -25.37 23.63
CA GLY A 860 24.47 -23.98 23.75
C GLY A 860 25.09 -23.46 22.45
N ILE A 861 25.92 -24.27 21.79
CA ILE A 861 26.48 -24.00 20.46
C ILE A 861 25.37 -23.95 19.41
N ALA A 862 24.39 -24.87 19.44
CA ALA A 862 23.26 -24.83 18.50
C ALA A 862 22.37 -23.59 18.71
N GLY A 863 22.16 -23.15 19.96
CA GLY A 863 21.48 -21.90 20.27
C GLY A 863 22.25 -20.67 19.79
N LEU A 864 23.56 -20.61 20.06
CA LEU A 864 24.46 -19.57 19.53
C LEU A 864 24.57 -19.61 18.00
N PHE A 865 24.50 -20.79 17.39
CA PHE A 865 24.51 -20.98 15.95
C PHE A 865 23.19 -20.55 15.31
N LEU A 866 22.04 -20.82 15.94
CA LEU A 866 20.74 -20.32 15.47
C LEU A 866 20.62 -18.80 15.66
N LEU A 867 21.15 -18.26 16.75
CA LEU A 867 21.20 -16.81 17.01
C LEU A 867 22.18 -16.13 16.03
N GLY A 868 23.34 -16.74 15.81
CA GLY A 868 24.31 -16.34 14.79
C GLY A 868 23.79 -16.49 13.37
N ALA A 869 23.04 -17.55 13.06
CA ALA A 869 22.39 -17.76 11.77
C ALA A 869 21.21 -16.81 11.56
N GLY A 870 20.49 -16.43 12.62
CA GLY A 870 19.46 -15.39 12.58
C GLY A 870 20.05 -14.00 12.36
N LEU A 871 21.15 -13.67 13.04
CA LEU A 871 21.93 -12.45 12.80
C LEU A 871 22.58 -12.45 11.41
N PHE A 872 23.07 -13.60 10.94
CA PHE A 872 23.64 -13.77 9.61
C PHE A 872 22.55 -13.70 8.53
N ALA A 873 21.36 -14.25 8.76
CA ALA A 873 20.20 -14.11 7.87
C ALA A 873 19.71 -12.65 7.80
N ALA A 874 19.67 -11.95 8.94
CA ALA A 874 19.39 -10.51 8.99
C ALA A 874 20.48 -9.67 8.29
N GLY A 875 21.73 -10.13 8.31
CA GLY A 875 22.84 -9.52 7.55
C GLY A 875 22.91 -9.93 6.07
N LEU A 876 22.31 -11.08 5.70
CA LEU A 876 22.26 -11.62 4.35
C LEU A 876 21.21 -10.93 3.47
N ASP A 877 20.33 -10.11 4.05
CA ASP A 877 19.45 -9.21 3.29
C ASP A 877 20.26 -8.11 2.53
N ASN A 878 21.59 -8.09 2.72
CA ASN A 878 22.55 -7.37 1.88
C ASN A 878 23.28 -8.30 0.89
N ARG A 879 22.56 -9.14 0.12
CA ARG A 879 23.15 -9.76 -1.08
C ARG A 879 23.52 -8.65 -2.05
N THR A 880 24.80 -8.28 -2.09
CA THR A 880 25.44 -7.24 -2.93
C THR A 880 24.44 -6.35 -3.65
N PRO A 881 23.92 -5.30 -2.98
CA PRO A 881 22.85 -4.49 -3.51
C PRO A 881 23.28 -3.91 -4.87
N VAL A 882 22.33 -3.83 -5.81
CA VAL A 882 22.46 -3.21 -7.15
C VAL A 882 23.28 -1.90 -7.11
N SER A 883 23.18 -1.16 -6.00
CA SER A 883 23.99 0.02 -5.63
C SER A 883 25.52 -0.12 -5.70
N ALA A 884 26.08 -1.33 -5.73
CA ALA A 884 27.53 -1.52 -5.79
C ALA A 884 28.13 -1.11 -7.16
N TYR A 885 27.31 -1.07 -8.21
CA TYR A 885 27.73 -0.78 -9.59
C TYR A 885 26.99 0.42 -10.19
N GLU A 886 25.73 0.63 -9.82
CA GLU A 886 24.86 1.69 -10.34
C GLU A 886 25.50 3.09 -10.21
N ASN A 887 25.41 3.89 -11.28
CA ASN A 887 26.03 5.21 -11.45
C ASN A 887 27.56 5.27 -11.39
N LYS A 888 28.30 4.16 -11.27
CA LYS A 888 29.76 4.19 -11.46
C LYS A 888 30.11 4.33 -12.95
N LEU A 889 31.22 5.01 -13.22
CA LEU A 889 31.78 5.08 -14.57
C LEU A 889 32.09 3.67 -15.06
N ILE A 890 31.65 3.37 -16.29
CA ILE A 890 31.94 2.10 -16.95
C ILE A 890 33.42 2.04 -17.34
N PHE A 891 33.99 3.17 -17.77
CA PHE A 891 35.38 3.29 -18.19
C PHE A 891 36.16 4.28 -17.30
N PRO A 892 36.42 3.95 -16.02
CA PRO A 892 36.93 4.90 -15.02
C PRO A 892 38.37 5.39 -15.25
N ARG A 893 39.12 4.78 -16.16
CA ARG A 893 40.50 5.18 -16.53
C ARG A 893 40.59 5.92 -17.86
N LEU A 894 39.48 5.95 -18.61
CA LEU A 894 39.46 6.49 -19.96
C LEU A 894 39.72 8.00 -19.99
N ASP A 895 39.34 8.75 -18.95
CA ASP A 895 39.62 10.18 -18.81
C ASP A 895 41.12 10.52 -18.87
N LYS A 896 41.95 9.65 -18.29
CA LYS A 896 43.43 9.80 -18.26
C LYS A 896 44.11 9.24 -19.51
N GLU A 897 43.47 8.28 -20.18
CA GLU A 897 44.05 7.52 -21.29
C GLU A 897 43.56 7.97 -22.67
N ILE A 898 42.45 8.73 -22.76
CA ILE A 898 41.82 9.12 -24.02
C ILE A 898 42.74 9.91 -24.96
N ASN A 899 43.65 10.71 -24.41
CA ASN A 899 44.62 11.46 -25.21
C ASN A 899 45.71 10.57 -25.82
N GLN A 900 45.91 9.37 -25.27
CA GLN A 900 46.88 8.37 -25.72
C GLN A 900 46.26 7.38 -26.73
N LEU A 901 44.98 7.54 -27.05
CA LEU A 901 44.27 6.73 -28.02
C LEU A 901 44.86 6.94 -29.43
N THR A 902 45.33 5.86 -30.04
CA THR A 902 45.91 5.88 -31.40
C THR A 902 45.01 5.19 -32.42
N GLU A 903 44.13 4.28 -31.98
CA GLU A 903 43.31 3.45 -32.86
C GLU A 903 41.93 3.12 -32.23
N ILE A 904 40.87 3.17 -33.05
CA ILE A 904 39.50 2.75 -32.72
C ILE A 904 39.06 1.75 -33.80
N GLU A 905 38.69 0.54 -33.40
CA GLU A 905 38.12 -0.46 -34.30
C GLU A 905 36.65 -0.70 -33.97
N LEU A 906 35.81 -0.74 -35.01
CA LEU A 906 34.41 -1.17 -34.94
C LEU A 906 34.28 -2.45 -35.75
N HIS A 907 33.83 -3.54 -35.12
CA HIS A 907 33.65 -4.86 -35.74
C HIS A 907 32.17 -5.26 -35.72
N THR A 908 31.64 -5.63 -36.88
CA THR A 908 30.29 -6.21 -37.04
C THR A 908 30.30 -7.38 -38.01
N ALA A 909 29.13 -8.02 -38.20
CA ALA A 909 28.94 -9.09 -39.18
C ALA A 909 29.20 -8.63 -40.64
N ASP A 910 28.96 -7.34 -40.92
CA ASP A 910 29.02 -6.75 -42.27
C ASP A 910 30.42 -6.21 -42.63
N GLY A 911 31.32 -6.05 -41.65
CA GLY A 911 32.69 -5.59 -41.87
C GLY A 911 33.36 -4.95 -40.65
N THR A 912 34.59 -4.47 -40.84
CA THR A 912 35.37 -3.76 -39.82
C THR A 912 35.76 -2.36 -40.31
N LEU A 913 35.62 -1.35 -39.45
CA LEU A 913 36.12 0.00 -39.67
C LEU A 913 37.22 0.34 -38.66
N THR A 914 38.38 0.80 -39.14
CA THR A 914 39.53 1.10 -38.29
C THR A 914 39.96 2.56 -38.41
N PHE A 915 39.66 3.35 -37.38
CA PHE A 915 40.11 4.74 -37.28
C PHE A 915 41.50 4.81 -36.64
N VAL A 916 42.44 5.44 -37.31
CA VAL A 916 43.81 5.64 -36.85
C VAL A 916 44.08 7.13 -36.69
N ARG A 917 44.69 7.50 -35.57
CA ARG A 917 45.06 8.88 -35.28
C ARG A 917 46.45 9.19 -35.82
N SER A 918 46.53 10.13 -36.77
CA SER A 918 47.79 10.63 -37.35
C SER A 918 47.79 12.15 -37.33
N ASN A 919 48.89 12.79 -36.90
CA ASN A 919 49.01 14.25 -36.78
C ASN A 919 47.83 14.91 -36.04
N ASN A 920 47.39 14.30 -34.95
CA ASN A 920 46.25 14.75 -34.13
C ASN A 920 44.87 14.70 -34.80
N LEU A 921 44.76 14.11 -35.99
CA LEU A 921 43.51 13.90 -36.73
C LEU A 921 43.19 12.41 -36.84
N TRP A 922 41.91 12.07 -36.78
CA TRP A 922 41.42 10.72 -37.05
C TRP A 922 41.27 10.50 -38.54
N THR A 923 41.81 9.40 -39.05
CA THR A 923 41.74 8.97 -40.44
C THR A 923 41.27 7.53 -40.51
N LEU A 924 40.63 7.13 -41.60
CA LEU A 924 40.17 5.75 -41.78
C LEU A 924 41.26 4.94 -42.48
N ARG A 925 41.70 3.82 -41.89
CA ARG A 925 42.80 3.00 -42.42
C ARG A 925 42.47 2.43 -43.80
N GLU A 926 41.23 1.99 -43.98
CA GLU A 926 40.73 1.36 -45.19
C GLU A 926 40.54 2.39 -46.32
N LYS A 927 40.35 3.67 -45.98
CA LYS A 927 40.03 4.78 -46.89
C LYS A 927 40.74 6.08 -46.45
N PRO A 928 42.08 6.14 -46.47
CA PRO A 928 42.84 7.27 -45.93
C PRO A 928 42.64 8.57 -46.70
N ASP A 929 42.23 8.47 -47.97
CA ASP A 929 42.01 9.61 -48.87
C ASP A 929 40.63 10.29 -48.68
N PHE A 930 39.81 9.77 -47.76
CA PHE A 930 38.51 10.32 -47.40
C PHE A 930 38.56 10.90 -45.98
N PRO A 931 38.40 12.22 -45.81
CA PRO A 931 38.52 12.85 -44.49
C PRO A 931 37.35 12.47 -43.59
N VAL A 932 37.65 12.16 -42.33
CA VAL A 932 36.67 11.71 -41.31
C VAL A 932 36.09 12.90 -40.54
N TYR A 933 34.81 12.84 -40.17
CA TYR A 933 34.16 13.82 -39.28
C TYR A 933 34.74 13.76 -37.87
N GLN A 934 35.73 14.62 -37.59
CA GLN A 934 36.42 14.67 -36.29
C GLN A 934 35.47 14.89 -35.11
N GLU A 935 34.41 15.66 -35.31
CA GLU A 935 33.39 15.95 -34.30
C GLU A 935 32.56 14.71 -33.94
N ARG A 936 32.28 13.83 -34.92
CA ARG A 936 31.52 12.61 -34.70
C ARG A 936 32.30 11.66 -33.80
N ILE A 937 33.60 11.48 -34.07
CA ILE A 937 34.51 10.71 -33.19
C ILE A 937 34.61 11.35 -31.80
N ARG A 938 34.74 12.67 -31.71
CA ARG A 938 34.81 13.36 -30.42
C ARG A 938 33.53 13.15 -29.59
N ARG A 939 32.35 13.24 -30.20
CA ARG A 939 31.09 13.00 -29.49
C ARG A 939 30.96 11.54 -29.01
N PHE A 940 31.36 10.58 -29.86
CA PHE A 940 31.41 9.17 -29.47
C PHE A 940 32.32 8.92 -28.26
N LEU A 941 33.54 9.48 -28.28
CA LEU A 941 34.49 9.37 -27.17
C LEU A 941 33.96 10.07 -25.89
N ASN A 942 33.26 11.20 -26.01
CA ASN A 942 32.61 11.86 -24.88
C ASN A 942 31.48 11.01 -24.28
N ALA A 943 30.66 10.37 -25.12
CA ALA A 943 29.61 9.46 -24.66
C ALA A 943 30.20 8.29 -23.85
N MET A 944 31.38 7.77 -24.25
CA MET A 944 32.12 6.78 -23.48
C MET A 944 32.66 7.32 -22.16
N LEU A 945 33.23 8.53 -22.13
CA LEU A 945 33.73 9.16 -20.90
C LEU A 945 32.62 9.35 -19.85
N GLU A 946 31.40 9.62 -20.28
CA GLU A 946 30.25 9.85 -19.40
C GLU A 946 29.43 8.57 -19.12
N ALA A 947 29.77 7.45 -19.76
CA ALA A 947 29.03 6.19 -19.66
C ALA A 947 29.03 5.64 -18.24
N ARG A 948 27.84 5.37 -17.70
CA ARG A 948 27.64 4.83 -16.34
C ARG A 948 26.77 3.59 -16.35
N TYR A 949 27.07 2.65 -15.45
CA TYR A 949 26.19 1.50 -15.23
C TYR A 949 24.81 1.99 -14.76
N TYR A 950 23.75 1.54 -15.42
CA TYR A 950 22.37 1.90 -15.06
C TYR A 950 21.64 0.70 -14.46
N GLU A 951 21.58 -0.43 -15.17
CA GLU A 951 20.88 -1.63 -14.68
C GLU A 951 21.60 -2.90 -15.10
N LYS A 952 21.60 -3.90 -14.21
CA LYS A 952 22.10 -5.24 -14.50
C LYS A 952 20.98 -6.03 -15.20
N ARG A 953 21.22 -6.56 -16.41
CA ARG A 953 20.22 -7.33 -17.17
C ARG A 953 20.42 -8.83 -16.96
N THR A 954 20.62 -9.58 -18.04
CA THR A 954 20.84 -11.03 -17.99
C THR A 954 22.32 -11.38 -17.88
N ALA A 955 22.62 -12.55 -17.31
CA ALA A 955 23.91 -13.23 -17.46
C ALA A 955 23.78 -14.53 -18.26
N ASP A 956 22.57 -14.85 -18.71
CA ASP A 956 22.23 -16.06 -19.43
C ASP A 956 22.38 -15.81 -20.95
N PRO A 957 23.22 -16.62 -21.64
CA PRO A 957 23.46 -16.50 -23.07
C PRO A 957 22.22 -16.57 -23.96
N GLU A 958 21.17 -17.29 -23.56
CA GLU A 958 19.97 -17.50 -24.40
C GLU A 958 19.23 -16.19 -24.69
N TYR A 959 19.33 -15.21 -23.80
CA TYR A 959 18.62 -13.94 -23.90
C TYR A 959 19.43 -12.83 -24.60
N LEU A 960 20.65 -13.10 -25.06
CA LEU A 960 21.50 -12.09 -25.72
C LEU A 960 20.86 -11.51 -26.99
N ALA A 961 20.09 -12.32 -27.72
CA ALA A 961 19.40 -11.89 -28.93
C ALA A 961 18.35 -10.80 -28.67
N GLY A 962 17.70 -10.82 -27.49
CA GLY A 962 16.71 -9.81 -27.11
C GLY A 962 17.29 -8.43 -26.83
N PHE A 963 18.62 -8.30 -26.72
CA PHE A 963 19.33 -7.05 -26.44
C PHE A 963 20.20 -6.57 -27.61
N GLY A 964 20.09 -7.21 -28.78
CA GLY A 964 20.96 -6.94 -29.92
C GLY A 964 22.42 -7.37 -29.72
N LEU A 965 22.70 -8.24 -28.74
CA LEU A 965 24.06 -8.66 -28.35
C LEU A 965 24.39 -10.09 -28.80
N THR A 966 23.83 -10.52 -29.94
CA THR A 966 24.30 -11.74 -30.62
C THR A 966 25.79 -11.63 -30.97
N PRO A 967 26.56 -12.73 -31.02
CA PRO A 967 27.96 -12.68 -31.43
C PRO A 967 28.15 -11.87 -32.73
N PRO A 968 29.08 -10.90 -32.79
CA PRO A 968 29.29 -10.05 -33.97
C PRO A 968 29.58 -10.85 -35.25
N GLU A 969 30.12 -12.06 -35.12
CA GLU A 969 30.47 -12.95 -36.23
C GLU A 969 29.26 -13.73 -36.79
N ALA A 970 28.09 -13.67 -36.13
CA ALA A 970 26.90 -14.37 -36.58
C ALA A 970 26.20 -13.61 -37.73
N PRO A 971 25.71 -14.31 -38.78
CA PRO A 971 24.99 -13.68 -39.89
C PRO A 971 23.76 -12.90 -39.39
N GLY A 972 23.66 -11.62 -39.74
CA GLY A 972 22.56 -10.74 -39.33
C GLY A 972 22.64 -10.21 -37.89
N SER A 973 23.79 -10.37 -37.21
CA SER A 973 24.01 -9.81 -35.88
C SER A 973 24.02 -8.28 -35.91
N ARG A 974 23.32 -7.67 -34.94
CA ARG A 974 23.30 -6.20 -34.74
C ARG A 974 24.32 -5.72 -33.71
N SER A 975 25.11 -6.64 -33.16
CA SER A 975 26.11 -6.33 -32.14
C SER A 975 27.34 -5.68 -32.76
N ILE A 976 27.78 -4.58 -32.15
CA ILE A 976 28.96 -3.82 -32.57
C ILE A 976 30.03 -3.99 -31.51
N ARG A 977 31.13 -4.68 -31.84
CA ARG A 977 32.28 -4.79 -30.95
C ARG A 977 33.25 -3.65 -31.19
N ILE A 978 33.58 -2.92 -30.12
CA ILE A 978 34.40 -1.73 -30.14
C ILE A 978 35.71 -2.01 -29.40
N ILE A 979 36.84 -1.77 -30.08
CA ILE A 979 38.17 -1.94 -29.50
C ILE A 979 38.94 -0.63 -29.57
N LEU A 980 39.39 -0.15 -28.41
CA LEU A 980 40.22 1.04 -28.26
C LEU A 980 41.66 0.63 -27.98
N ARG A 981 42.62 1.13 -28.78
CA ARG A 981 44.04 0.78 -28.63
C ARG A 981 44.97 1.97 -28.50
N ARG A 982 46.07 1.71 -27.81
CA ARG A 982 47.26 2.56 -27.70
C ARG A 982 48.47 1.85 -28.32
N ASP A 983 49.26 2.60 -29.10
CA ASP A 983 50.56 2.21 -29.64
C ASP A 983 50.55 0.85 -30.39
N ASN A 984 49.48 0.60 -31.16
CA ASN A 984 49.30 -0.54 -32.07
C ASN A 984 49.37 -1.94 -31.42
N ARG A 985 49.41 -2.05 -30.08
CA ARG A 985 49.55 -3.33 -29.36
C ARG A 985 48.77 -3.46 -28.06
N GLN A 986 48.44 -2.36 -27.38
CA GLN A 986 47.77 -2.42 -26.07
C GLN A 986 46.28 -2.04 -26.19
N ILE A 987 45.39 -2.98 -25.87
CA ILE A 987 43.94 -2.74 -25.77
C ILE A 987 43.68 -1.97 -24.46
N LEU A 988 43.12 -0.77 -24.58
CA LEU A 988 42.67 0.03 -23.44
C LEU A 988 41.28 -0.42 -22.98
N THR A 989 40.39 -0.65 -23.96
CA THR A 989 39.00 -1.07 -23.72
C THR A 989 38.52 -1.95 -24.87
N ASP A 990 37.79 -3.02 -24.55
CA ASP A 990 37.12 -3.91 -25.50
C ASP A 990 35.72 -4.24 -24.95
N PHE A 991 34.68 -4.00 -25.74
CA PHE A 991 33.28 -4.20 -25.34
C PHE A 991 32.36 -4.31 -26.56
N GLU A 992 31.20 -4.93 -26.36
CA GLU A 992 30.12 -5.05 -27.34
C GLU A 992 28.98 -4.09 -27.00
N VAL A 993 28.42 -3.44 -28.01
CA VAL A 993 27.23 -2.59 -27.95
C VAL A 993 26.10 -3.29 -28.71
N GLY A 994 24.97 -3.53 -28.03
CA GLY A 994 23.75 -4.06 -28.63
C GLY A 994 22.80 -2.94 -29.02
N ASP A 995 21.52 -3.07 -28.71
CA ASP A 995 20.56 -1.98 -28.97
C ASP A 995 20.95 -0.71 -28.16
N PHE A 996 20.96 0.43 -28.84
CA PHE A 996 21.30 1.75 -28.30
C PHE A 996 20.20 2.77 -28.63
N ASN A 997 20.25 3.97 -28.04
CA ASN A 997 19.20 5.01 -28.11
C ASN A 997 17.91 4.68 -27.31
N ILE A 998 18.03 3.83 -26.30
CA ILE A 998 16.94 3.41 -25.42
C ILE A 998 16.56 4.58 -24.51
N ASP A 999 15.28 4.97 -24.47
CA ASP A 999 14.82 5.97 -23.50
C ASP A 999 14.77 5.34 -22.10
N ILE A 1000 15.62 5.82 -21.20
CA ILE A 1000 15.66 5.39 -19.80
C ILE A 1000 15.02 6.41 -18.85
N GLY A 1001 14.22 7.34 -19.39
CA GLY A 1001 13.42 8.31 -18.65
C GLY A 1001 14.09 9.68 -18.51
N ARG A 1002 13.27 10.73 -18.34
CA ARG A 1002 13.69 12.14 -18.16
C ARG A 1002 14.65 12.64 -19.24
N GLY A 1003 14.47 12.21 -20.49
CA GLY A 1003 15.28 12.61 -21.64
C GLY A 1003 16.69 12.02 -21.68
N THR A 1004 16.97 10.97 -20.90
CA THR A 1004 18.28 10.30 -20.87
C THR A 1004 18.26 9.08 -21.80
N ARG A 1005 19.33 8.89 -22.58
CA ARG A 1005 19.51 7.72 -23.45
C ARG A 1005 20.35 6.62 -22.80
N GLY A 1006 20.10 5.38 -23.19
CA GLY A 1006 20.84 4.21 -22.78
C GLY A 1006 21.17 3.25 -23.91
N ALA A 1007 22.08 2.32 -23.61
CA ALA A 1007 22.52 1.28 -24.52
C ALA A 1007 22.90 0.00 -23.77
N TYR A 1008 22.71 -1.15 -24.41
CA TYR A 1008 23.15 -2.43 -23.85
C TYR A 1008 24.63 -2.67 -24.15
N LEU A 1009 25.39 -2.96 -23.09
CA LEU A 1009 26.82 -3.23 -23.14
C LEU A 1009 27.14 -4.62 -22.59
N LYS A 1010 28.11 -5.28 -23.21
CA LYS A 1010 28.68 -6.55 -22.75
C LYS A 1010 30.20 -6.51 -22.86
N PHE A 1011 30.89 -7.15 -21.92
CA PHE A 1011 32.36 -7.17 -21.87
C PHE A 1011 32.92 -8.55 -22.23
N PRO A 1012 34.14 -8.62 -22.82
CA PRO A 1012 34.78 -9.88 -23.18
C PRO A 1012 34.90 -10.84 -21.99
N GLY A 1013 34.63 -12.12 -22.24
CA GLY A 1013 34.70 -13.17 -21.21
C GLY A 1013 33.58 -13.12 -20.16
N GLN A 1014 32.58 -12.27 -20.34
CA GLN A 1014 31.42 -12.15 -19.46
C GLN A 1014 30.12 -12.32 -20.25
N PHE A 1015 29.21 -13.18 -19.77
CA PHE A 1015 27.85 -13.26 -20.30
C PHE A 1015 26.92 -12.17 -19.73
N GLN A 1016 27.45 -11.33 -18.84
CA GLN A 1016 26.68 -10.27 -18.20
C GLN A 1016 26.41 -9.12 -19.17
N VAL A 1017 25.12 -8.85 -19.40
CA VAL A 1017 24.61 -7.67 -20.10
C VAL A 1017 24.32 -6.57 -19.09
N TRP A 1018 24.73 -5.35 -19.43
CA TRP A 1018 24.46 -4.14 -18.67
C TRP A 1018 23.67 -3.17 -19.52
N LEU A 1019 22.59 -2.59 -18.98
CA LEU A 1019 22.06 -1.35 -19.51
C LEU A 1019 22.94 -0.22 -18.98
N ALA A 1020 23.54 0.54 -19.87
CA ALA A 1020 24.36 1.70 -19.57
C ALA A 1020 23.61 2.99 -19.88
N ARG A 1021 23.76 3.99 -19.02
CA ARG A 1021 23.42 5.38 -19.34
C ARG A 1021 24.53 5.92 -20.25
N ALA A 1022 24.27 5.96 -21.54
CA ALA A 1022 25.18 6.44 -22.56
C ALA A 1022 24.38 6.87 -23.80
N ASP A 1023 24.66 8.06 -24.31
CA ASP A 1023 24.07 8.59 -25.53
C ASP A 1023 24.98 8.29 -26.73
N PHE A 1024 25.04 7.00 -27.11
CA PHE A 1024 25.77 6.61 -28.30
C PHE A 1024 25.04 7.13 -29.55
N ILE A 1025 25.74 7.92 -30.35
CA ILE A 1025 25.31 8.34 -31.70
C ILE A 1025 25.16 7.09 -32.57
N ASP A 1026 24.44 7.20 -33.69
CA ASP A 1026 24.41 6.21 -34.77
C ASP A 1026 25.82 5.65 -35.09
N LEU A 1027 26.08 4.43 -34.60
CA LEU A 1027 27.33 3.68 -34.78
C LEU A 1027 27.31 2.92 -36.12
N SER A 1028 26.93 3.60 -37.20
CA SER A 1028 26.90 3.00 -38.53
C SER A 1028 28.26 2.38 -38.90
N VAL A 1029 28.24 1.23 -39.55
CA VAL A 1029 29.43 0.56 -40.09
C VAL A 1029 29.71 0.90 -41.54
N ASP A 1030 28.90 1.77 -42.13
CA ASP A 1030 29.19 2.35 -43.43
C ASP A 1030 30.22 3.48 -43.26
N TRP A 1031 31.40 3.31 -43.86
CA TRP A 1031 32.47 4.31 -43.83
C TRP A 1031 32.02 5.68 -44.40
N ARG A 1032 31.00 5.69 -45.27
CA ARG A 1032 30.44 6.90 -45.87
C ARG A 1032 29.77 7.81 -44.84
N ASP A 1033 29.17 7.23 -43.81
CA ASP A 1033 28.54 8.00 -42.72
C ASP A 1033 29.59 8.71 -41.85
N TRP A 1034 30.82 8.21 -41.83
CA TRP A 1034 31.92 8.76 -41.04
C TRP A 1034 32.80 9.74 -41.79
N THR A 1035 32.65 9.85 -43.12
CA THR A 1035 33.56 10.61 -43.97
C THR A 1035 32.84 11.62 -44.85
N TYR A 1036 33.58 12.60 -45.37
CA TYR A 1036 33.11 13.46 -46.44
C TYR A 1036 33.18 12.70 -47.78
N SER A 1037 32.26 11.76 -47.97
CA SER A 1037 32.24 10.84 -49.12
C SER A 1037 31.17 11.16 -50.17
N THR A 1038 30.59 12.35 -50.14
CA THR A 1038 29.61 12.82 -51.13
C THR A 1038 30.20 13.96 -51.95
N LEU A 1039 29.72 14.12 -53.18
CA LEU A 1039 30.18 15.14 -54.13
C LEU A 1039 29.95 16.57 -53.59
N TRP A 1040 28.90 16.77 -52.79
CA TRP A 1040 28.74 17.94 -51.95
C TRP A 1040 28.31 17.55 -50.53
N ASN A 1041 28.67 18.36 -49.53
CA ASN A 1041 28.26 18.16 -48.15
C ASN A 1041 27.68 19.46 -47.59
N LEU A 1042 26.54 19.38 -46.90
CA LEU A 1042 25.90 20.57 -46.30
C LEU A 1042 26.81 21.33 -45.33
N ARG A 1043 27.80 20.66 -44.70
CA ARG A 1043 28.78 21.30 -43.82
C ARG A 1043 29.78 22.21 -44.56
N PHE A 1044 29.86 22.10 -45.88
CA PHE A 1044 30.68 22.98 -46.73
C PHE A 1044 30.02 24.33 -46.99
N GLY A 1045 28.75 24.48 -46.65
CA GLY A 1045 27.93 25.65 -46.96
C GLY A 1045 26.82 25.29 -47.95
N ARG A 1046 25.77 26.10 -47.96
CA ARG A 1046 24.71 26.01 -48.97
C ARG A 1046 25.20 26.63 -50.27
N ILE A 1047 24.92 25.96 -51.38
CA ILE A 1047 25.22 26.48 -52.72
C ILE A 1047 24.24 27.61 -52.99
N ALA A 1048 24.76 28.82 -53.19
CA ALA A 1048 23.98 30.01 -53.49
C ALA A 1048 23.78 30.19 -54.99
N ASP A 1049 24.81 29.89 -55.79
CA ASP A 1049 24.78 30.06 -57.25
C ASP A 1049 25.83 29.18 -57.94
N THR A 1050 25.71 29.00 -59.25
CA THR A 1050 26.72 28.35 -60.10
C THR A 1050 26.96 29.13 -61.39
N ASP A 1051 28.06 28.88 -62.12
CA ASP A 1051 28.32 29.53 -63.42
C ASP A 1051 27.35 29.12 -64.54
N LYS A 1052 26.69 27.97 -64.41
CA LYS A 1052 25.81 27.41 -65.44
C LYS A 1052 24.33 27.45 -65.09
N ILE A 1053 23.97 27.47 -63.81
CA ILE A 1053 22.59 27.42 -63.32
C ILE A 1053 22.34 28.52 -62.29
N HIS A 1054 21.54 29.52 -62.67
CA HIS A 1054 21.14 30.64 -61.80
C HIS A 1054 19.67 30.56 -61.33
N ALA A 1055 18.83 29.75 -61.97
CA ALA A 1055 17.42 29.60 -61.62
C ALA A 1055 17.24 28.65 -60.42
N ALA A 1056 16.43 29.06 -59.44
CA ALA A 1056 16.32 28.37 -58.14
C ALA A 1056 15.87 26.90 -58.21
N GLU A 1057 14.95 26.56 -59.13
CA GLU A 1057 14.37 25.21 -59.22
C GLU A 1057 15.37 24.19 -59.85
N PRO A 1058 15.99 24.45 -61.03
CA PRO A 1058 17.08 23.61 -61.54
C PRO A 1058 18.30 23.54 -60.60
N LEU A 1059 18.63 24.66 -59.93
CA LEU A 1059 19.71 24.67 -58.94
C LEU A 1059 19.43 23.72 -57.77
N THR A 1060 18.17 23.63 -57.31
CA THR A 1060 17.78 22.72 -56.22
C THR A 1060 17.93 21.26 -56.62
N LEU A 1061 17.58 20.90 -57.86
CA LEU A 1061 17.76 19.55 -58.40
C LEU A 1061 19.24 19.18 -58.49
N LEU A 1062 20.06 20.07 -59.05
CA LEU A 1062 21.51 19.89 -59.10
C LEU A 1062 22.09 19.73 -57.69
N VAL A 1063 21.72 20.59 -56.73
CA VAL A 1063 22.20 20.51 -55.34
C VAL A 1063 21.83 19.18 -54.69
N ARG A 1064 20.60 18.68 -54.91
CA ARG A 1064 20.19 17.35 -54.42
C ARG A 1064 21.07 16.25 -55.00
N ASP A 1065 21.33 16.29 -56.30
CA ASP A 1065 22.12 15.28 -56.99
C ASP A 1065 23.60 15.36 -56.58
N LEU A 1066 24.15 16.54 -56.34
CA LEU A 1066 25.48 16.72 -55.73
C LEU A 1066 25.55 16.19 -54.29
N LEU A 1067 24.52 16.42 -53.46
CA LEU A 1067 24.48 15.92 -52.07
C LEU A 1067 24.34 14.39 -51.98
N THR A 1068 23.71 13.78 -52.98
CA THR A 1068 23.41 12.34 -52.99
C THR A 1068 24.41 11.52 -53.81
N THR A 1069 25.29 12.16 -54.58
CA THR A 1069 26.31 11.47 -55.38
C THR A 1069 27.48 11.04 -54.51
N PRO A 1070 27.72 9.72 -54.32
CA PRO A 1070 28.83 9.24 -53.53
C PRO A 1070 30.14 9.30 -54.31
N LEU A 1071 31.23 9.57 -53.60
CA LEU A 1071 32.60 9.45 -54.08
C LEU A 1071 33.07 8.01 -53.81
N LEU A 1072 33.37 7.26 -54.87
CA LEU A 1072 33.64 5.82 -54.79
C LEU A 1072 35.10 5.51 -54.40
N LYS A 1073 36.05 6.20 -55.04
CA LYS A 1073 37.49 5.97 -54.87
C LYS A 1073 38.30 7.22 -55.21
N ALA A 1074 39.42 7.45 -54.53
CA ALA A 1074 40.33 8.55 -54.81
C ALA A 1074 41.59 8.06 -55.55
N TYR A 1075 42.12 8.91 -56.42
CA TYR A 1075 43.31 8.69 -57.25
C TYR A 1075 44.23 9.92 -57.13
N ARG A 1076 45.55 9.71 -57.06
CA ARG A 1076 46.54 10.80 -56.87
C ARG A 1076 47.05 11.41 -58.18
N ASP A 1077 47.08 10.64 -59.27
CA ASP A 1077 47.57 11.11 -60.56
C ASP A 1077 46.43 11.20 -61.58
N ALA A 1078 46.32 12.36 -62.25
CA ALA A 1078 45.53 12.51 -63.47
C ALA A 1078 46.48 12.90 -64.60
N GLU A 1079 47.33 11.96 -65.03
CA GLU A 1079 48.19 12.20 -66.19
C GLU A 1079 47.33 12.20 -67.47
N ASN A 1080 47.40 13.33 -68.19
CA ASN A 1080 46.86 13.58 -69.53
C ASN A 1080 45.37 13.26 -69.74
N MET A 1081 44.50 13.59 -68.78
CA MET A 1081 43.04 13.62 -69.01
C MET A 1081 42.57 15.05 -69.27
N GLU A 1082 41.91 15.28 -70.40
CA GLU A 1082 41.18 16.54 -70.64
C GLU A 1082 39.84 16.51 -69.89
N SER A 1083 39.53 17.60 -69.18
CA SER A 1083 38.21 17.75 -68.55
C SER A 1083 37.17 18.00 -69.63
N PHE A 1084 36.09 17.23 -69.64
CA PHE A 1084 35.01 17.42 -70.62
C PHE A 1084 33.93 18.38 -70.12
N GLN A 1085 33.85 18.63 -68.81
CA GLN A 1085 32.88 19.51 -68.18
C GLN A 1085 33.45 20.15 -66.91
N SER A 1086 33.08 21.39 -66.62
CA SER A 1086 33.36 22.07 -65.35
C SER A 1086 32.10 22.67 -64.74
N LEU A 1087 32.12 22.89 -63.43
CA LEU A 1087 31.06 23.57 -62.67
C LEU A 1087 31.69 24.48 -61.61
N ASP A 1088 31.45 25.78 -61.70
CA ASP A 1088 31.84 26.73 -60.67
C ASP A 1088 30.71 26.87 -59.66
N ILE A 1089 31.04 26.72 -58.39
CA ILE A 1089 30.11 26.75 -57.27
C ILE A 1089 30.43 27.95 -56.40
N LEU A 1090 29.43 28.81 -56.19
CA LEU A 1090 29.44 29.88 -55.21
C LEU A 1090 28.53 29.51 -54.04
N THR A 1091 29.08 29.51 -52.83
CA THR A 1091 28.30 29.27 -51.60
C THR A 1091 27.76 30.57 -50.99
N GLU A 1092 26.75 30.49 -50.12
CA GLU A 1092 26.22 31.64 -49.37
C GLU A 1092 27.30 32.37 -48.57
N ASP A 1093 28.30 31.63 -48.06
CA ASP A 1093 29.46 32.16 -47.33
C ASP A 1093 30.54 32.76 -48.25
N ARG A 1094 30.23 32.99 -49.53
CA ARG A 1094 31.11 33.53 -50.58
C ARG A 1094 32.33 32.66 -50.90
N ASN A 1095 32.30 31.37 -50.60
CA ASN A 1095 33.33 30.44 -51.11
C ASN A 1095 33.12 30.18 -52.59
N GLN A 1096 34.18 30.32 -53.38
CA GLN A 1096 34.22 29.94 -54.79
C GLN A 1096 35.11 28.71 -54.97
N LEU A 1097 34.60 27.70 -55.68
CA LEU A 1097 35.37 26.53 -56.07
C LEU A 1097 34.85 25.95 -57.38
N ARG A 1098 35.73 25.29 -58.13
CA ARG A 1098 35.44 24.71 -59.43
C ARG A 1098 35.55 23.19 -59.37
N LEU A 1099 34.53 22.48 -59.81
CA LEU A 1099 34.56 21.04 -60.05
C LEU A 1099 34.95 20.80 -61.50
N LEU A 1100 35.96 19.99 -61.75
CA LEU A 1100 36.37 19.54 -63.08
C LEU A 1100 36.03 18.06 -63.24
N PHE A 1101 35.24 17.72 -64.25
CA PHE A 1101 34.83 16.35 -64.55
C PHE A 1101 35.65 15.77 -65.72
N TYR A 1102 36.07 14.52 -65.55
CA TYR A 1102 36.89 13.77 -66.51
C TYR A 1102 36.24 12.43 -66.83
N ARG A 1103 36.43 11.94 -68.06
CA ARG A 1103 35.88 10.66 -68.51
C ARG A 1103 36.99 9.80 -69.10
N ARG A 1104 37.12 8.55 -68.64
CA ARG A 1104 38.08 7.58 -69.19
C ARG A 1104 37.54 6.16 -69.06
N ASN A 1105 37.56 5.39 -70.14
CA ASN A 1105 37.16 3.98 -70.18
C ASN A 1105 35.78 3.71 -69.54
N GLY A 1106 34.79 4.58 -69.80
CA GLY A 1106 33.43 4.45 -69.25
C GLY A 1106 33.26 4.81 -67.77
N LYS A 1107 34.32 5.29 -67.10
CA LYS A 1107 34.28 5.81 -65.72
C LYS A 1107 34.36 7.34 -65.71
N TYR A 1108 33.75 7.93 -64.69
CA TYR A 1108 33.69 9.37 -64.47
C TYR A 1108 34.44 9.74 -63.21
N TYR A 1109 35.16 10.86 -63.28
CA TYR A 1109 35.98 11.36 -62.20
C TYR A 1109 35.77 12.85 -62.00
N VAL A 1110 35.96 13.33 -60.78
CA VAL A 1110 35.87 14.74 -60.41
C VAL A 1110 37.12 15.21 -59.66
N ARG A 1111 37.62 16.39 -60.01
CA ARG A 1111 38.67 17.11 -59.28
C ARG A 1111 38.12 18.42 -58.75
N TYR A 1112 38.46 18.74 -57.51
CA TYR A 1112 38.07 20.00 -56.88
C TYR A 1112 39.23 21.00 -57.01
N LEU A 1113 38.95 22.15 -57.62
CA LEU A 1113 39.81 23.31 -57.63
C LEU A 1113 39.26 24.34 -56.65
N PHE A 1114 40.09 24.68 -55.69
CA PHE A 1114 39.75 25.53 -54.56
C PHE A 1114 40.40 26.89 -54.74
N ASP A 1115 39.65 27.98 -54.59
CA ASP A 1115 40.23 29.32 -54.57
C ASP A 1115 41.09 29.53 -53.30
N ASN A 1116 42.01 30.49 -53.33
CA ASN A 1116 42.98 30.75 -52.27
C ASN A 1116 42.33 31.29 -50.97
N SER A 1117 41.10 31.82 -51.03
CA SER A 1117 40.39 32.40 -49.89
C SER A 1117 39.08 31.67 -49.55
N ILE A 1118 39.16 30.40 -49.15
CA ILE A 1118 37.98 29.65 -48.64
C ILE A 1118 37.73 30.01 -47.17
N ALA A 1119 36.52 30.41 -46.85
CA ALA A 1119 35.93 30.53 -45.52
C ALA A 1119 35.23 29.21 -45.08
N GLY A 1120 35.15 28.98 -43.77
CA GLY A 1120 34.50 27.81 -43.19
C GLY A 1120 35.45 26.63 -42.91
N LYS A 1121 35.46 26.17 -41.66
CA LYS A 1121 36.44 25.18 -41.15
C LYS A 1121 36.32 23.80 -41.82
N HIS A 1122 35.11 23.37 -42.18
CA HIS A 1122 34.88 22.05 -42.78
C HIS A 1122 35.32 21.99 -44.24
N LEU A 1123 35.05 23.03 -45.03
CA LEU A 1123 35.46 23.09 -46.43
C LEU A 1123 36.98 23.27 -46.55
N GLN A 1124 37.60 24.11 -45.69
CA GLN A 1124 39.06 24.19 -45.59
C GLN A 1124 39.70 22.84 -45.23
N PHE A 1125 39.12 22.11 -44.29
CA PHE A 1125 39.59 20.79 -43.88
C PHE A 1125 39.49 19.78 -45.04
N PHE A 1126 38.35 19.72 -45.73
CA PHE A 1126 38.18 18.86 -46.91
C PHE A 1126 39.12 19.24 -48.05
N ALA A 1127 39.29 20.54 -48.33
CA ALA A 1127 40.17 21.04 -49.38
C ALA A 1127 41.63 20.63 -49.16
N GLY A 1128 42.09 20.54 -47.90
CA GLY A 1128 43.42 20.03 -47.56
C GLY A 1128 43.68 18.61 -48.05
N TYR A 1129 42.64 17.77 -48.18
CA TYR A 1129 42.72 16.41 -48.72
C TYR A 1129 42.47 16.40 -50.23
N ALA A 1130 41.41 17.06 -50.68
CA ALA A 1130 40.89 16.94 -52.04
C ALA A 1130 41.73 17.65 -53.12
N LYS A 1131 42.57 18.66 -52.76
CA LYS A 1131 43.34 19.49 -53.72
C LYS A 1131 44.21 18.68 -54.70
N SER A 1132 44.78 17.57 -54.25
CA SER A 1132 45.67 16.72 -55.05
C SER A 1132 45.04 15.37 -55.42
N LEU A 1133 43.71 15.25 -55.32
CA LEU A 1133 43.00 13.99 -55.54
C LEU A 1133 41.98 14.13 -56.67
N LEU A 1134 41.77 13.01 -57.34
CA LEU A 1134 40.74 12.80 -58.35
C LEU A 1134 39.79 11.72 -57.82
N TYR A 1135 38.50 12.03 -57.67
CA TYR A 1135 37.51 11.10 -57.10
C TYR A 1135 36.66 10.47 -58.20
N GLU A 1136 36.51 9.15 -58.19
CA GLU A 1136 35.58 8.41 -59.05
C GLU A 1136 34.14 8.59 -58.55
N ILE A 1137 33.21 8.85 -59.47
CA ILE A 1137 31.77 8.97 -59.21
C ILE A 1137 30.98 7.97 -60.07
N PRO A 1138 29.79 7.52 -59.62
CA PRO A 1138 28.97 6.60 -60.40
C PRO A 1138 28.52 7.20 -61.73
N ALA A 1139 28.52 6.39 -62.79
CA ALA A 1139 28.09 6.82 -64.13
C ALA A 1139 26.65 7.37 -64.14
N LEU A 1140 25.71 6.67 -63.48
CA LEU A 1140 24.32 7.09 -63.39
C LEU A 1140 24.16 8.46 -62.73
N ASN A 1141 24.97 8.75 -61.72
CA ASN A 1141 24.93 10.05 -61.03
C ASN A 1141 25.54 11.16 -61.90
N MET A 1142 26.61 10.85 -62.64
CA MET A 1142 27.18 11.81 -63.58
C MET A 1142 26.22 12.11 -64.73
N GLU A 1143 25.52 11.11 -65.28
CA GLU A 1143 24.52 11.32 -66.35
C GLU A 1143 23.39 12.27 -65.91
N LYS A 1144 22.95 12.17 -64.64
CA LYS A 1144 21.97 13.12 -64.08
C LYS A 1144 22.55 14.52 -63.96
N ILE A 1145 23.78 14.65 -63.45
CA ILE A 1145 24.47 15.94 -63.35
C ILE A 1145 24.69 16.54 -64.74
N GLU A 1146 25.06 15.76 -65.75
CA GLU A 1146 25.18 16.20 -67.14
C GLU A 1146 23.85 16.66 -67.72
N HIS A 1147 22.77 15.91 -67.47
CA HIS A 1147 21.42 16.29 -67.88
C HIS A 1147 21.00 17.62 -67.25
N ASP A 1148 21.19 17.78 -65.94
CA ASP A 1148 20.85 19.01 -65.21
C ASP A 1148 21.67 20.21 -65.70
N LEU A 1149 22.94 20.01 -66.03
CA LEU A 1149 23.81 21.05 -66.60
C LEU A 1149 23.46 21.38 -68.06
N ALA A 1150 23.08 20.39 -68.89
CA ALA A 1150 22.71 20.59 -70.29
C ALA A 1150 21.32 21.24 -70.46
N ALA A 1151 20.37 20.90 -69.57
CA ALA A 1151 19.07 21.55 -69.51
C ALA A 1151 19.21 23.07 -69.21
N ALA A 1152 20.20 23.44 -68.40
CA ALA A 1152 20.49 24.83 -68.09
C ALA A 1152 21.11 25.62 -69.27
N GLU A 1153 21.98 25.00 -70.07
CA GLU A 1153 22.62 25.65 -71.24
C GLU A 1153 21.67 25.81 -72.45
N SER A 1154 20.68 24.93 -72.60
CA SER A 1154 19.74 24.92 -73.73
C SER A 1154 18.48 25.76 -73.51
N GLY A 1155 18.23 26.22 -72.28
CA GLY A 1155 17.00 26.92 -71.90
C GLY A 1155 15.73 26.09 -72.05
N THR A 1156 15.85 24.79 -72.36
CA THR A 1156 14.75 23.83 -72.43
C THR A 1156 14.54 23.20 -71.06
N LYS A 1157 13.32 23.39 -70.54
CA LYS A 1157 12.83 22.83 -69.27
C LYS A 1157 12.83 21.31 -69.27
#